data_AF-A0A245ZDE7-F1
#
_entry.id   AF-A0A245ZDE7-F1
#
_cell.length_a   1.000
_cell.length_b   1.000
_cell.length_c   1.000
_cell.angle_alpha   90.00
_cell.angle_beta   90.00
_cell.angle_gamma   90.00
#
_symmetry.space_group_name_H-M   'P 1'
#
loop_
_entity.id
_entity.type
_entity.pdbx_description
1 polymer ?
#
loop_
_entity_poly.entity_id
_entity_poly.type
_entity_poly.pdbx_seq_one_letter_code
_entity_poly.pdbx_strand_id
1 'polypeptide(L)'
;MAIYHFSAKIISRANGSSAVASAAYRSASELHDERLGRNHNFSNKAGVIHSEVMLPQGAPERLNDRTVLWNEVEAGEKRKDAQLAREVEFSIPREMNEKQGVALTRDFVAEQFVKRGMVADLNVHWDKARDGSPKPHAHVMLSMRDVGPDGFGQKNRDWNSGELLQGWREAWAAHVNERMAELGLEARIDHRSHADRGIELEPQHKIGPAGMRRLDRGEDAERADDHRRIARENGEKIAADPRIALDGITRQQATFTTRDLAAFAFRHSDGKEQFDQVMAAVRASPELVALGRDGRDQERFTSRDMIATEARLEKASDELARRQDHGVSHRQRAGALEAAEARGLTLSDEQRDAFDHITGRDGLASVVGYAGTGKSAMLGVAREAWEREGYQVRGAALSGIAAENLEGGSGITSRTIASLEHGWAQGRDQLGPKDVLVVDEAGMIGTRQMERVMSHARDAGAKVVLVGDPEQLQAIEAGAAFRSITERHGAAEITEIRRQREDWQKEATRALATGRTAEALNAYAAHGMVHAADTREAARAELVEGWDRQRQADPDRSRIILTHTNAEVRELNEEARGRLRAGGELGEDVAFTTDRGTRDFAAGDRLMFLRNERSLGVKNGTLGTIERADPGSMTVRLDGGRQVQFDAKAYAAFDHGYAATFGKSQGVSVDDAHALATPGMDRHSSYVGMTRHRDRVHLHYGRDDFADQGRLALLLSRDRAKDMAGDYGPERSHQDHARAFADRREIRLPELARPMVDKTRGGAGERYQRSTASPQGDQRPTREGVVRSWAAEHGRELADVQARAQRAQVRADGMYRRHEAVRGDHARKQPLPPKGLMATLRRPSYEAARASWEKAARGLQQRSTQLAKRLGQIKEYLGPVTGQRRHRGDELARARVERAHPHLNKLYEAVMRERRAERVRQQEQERERIKQRDKDRSGDGRGRGR
;
A
#
# COMPACT_ATOMS: atom_id res chain seq x y z
N MET A 1 -15.80 6.37 -0.07
CA MET A 1 -14.64 7.27 -0.18
C MET A 1 -14.93 8.51 0.64
N ALA A 2 -13.97 8.85 1.49
CA ALA A 2 -13.96 10.08 2.26
C ALA A 2 -14.03 11.27 1.29
N ILE A 3 -14.91 12.21 1.61
CA ILE A 3 -15.14 13.42 0.82
C ILE A 3 -14.98 14.58 1.79
N TYR A 4 -14.27 15.63 1.36
CA TYR A 4 -14.16 16.86 2.12
C TYR A 4 -15.39 17.73 1.85
N HIS A 5 -16.15 18.08 2.90
CA HIS A 5 -17.14 19.14 2.85
C HIS A 5 -17.10 19.93 4.16
N PHE A 6 -17.05 21.25 4.03
CA PHE A 6 -17.10 22.22 5.12
C PHE A 6 -17.72 23.50 4.57
N SER A 7 -18.84 23.93 5.15
CA SER A 7 -19.54 25.17 4.79
C SER A 7 -19.87 25.97 6.05
N ALA A 8 -19.87 27.30 5.91
CA ALA A 8 -20.29 28.20 6.98
C ALA A 8 -21.24 29.26 6.40
N LYS A 9 -22.38 29.47 7.04
CA LYS A 9 -23.38 30.46 6.61
C LYS A 9 -23.97 31.22 7.79
N ILE A 10 -24.50 32.41 7.53
CA ILE A 10 -25.13 33.23 8.56
C ILE A 10 -26.63 33.00 8.55
N ILE A 11 -27.19 32.70 9.72
CA ILE A 11 -28.63 32.71 9.97
C ILE A 11 -29.01 34.15 10.30
N SER A 12 -29.85 34.76 9.46
CA SER A 12 -30.26 36.16 9.60
C SER A 12 -31.78 36.33 9.53
N ARG A 13 -32.29 37.34 10.23
CA ARG A 13 -33.70 37.71 10.15
C ARG A 13 -34.12 38.24 8.79
N ALA A 14 -33.19 38.86 8.05
CA ALA A 14 -33.47 39.37 6.70
C ALA A 14 -33.96 38.26 5.75
N ASN A 15 -33.51 37.03 5.97
CA ASN A 15 -33.90 35.85 5.19
C ASN A 15 -35.14 35.14 5.77
N GLY A 16 -35.90 35.79 6.66
CA GLY A 16 -37.07 35.21 7.32
C GLY A 16 -36.76 34.07 8.30
N SER A 17 -35.48 33.87 8.65
CA SER A 17 -35.04 32.76 9.50
C SER A 17 -35.21 33.08 10.99
N SER A 18 -35.56 32.06 11.78
CA SER A 18 -35.54 32.07 13.25
C SER A 18 -34.40 31.18 13.76
N ALA A 19 -33.68 31.63 14.78
CA ALA A 19 -32.64 30.82 15.43
C ALA A 19 -33.26 29.62 16.16
N VAL A 20 -34.40 29.82 16.83
CA VAL A 20 -35.13 28.76 17.55
C VAL A 20 -35.67 27.71 16.58
N ALA A 21 -36.29 28.14 15.48
CA ALA A 21 -36.77 27.23 14.43
C ALA A 21 -35.61 26.44 13.80
N SER A 22 -34.48 27.11 13.56
CA SER A 22 -33.26 26.53 13.02
C SER A 22 -32.67 25.47 13.95
N ALA A 23 -32.62 25.76 15.25
CA ALA A 23 -32.14 24.83 16.26
C ALA A 23 -33.04 23.60 16.35
N ALA A 24 -34.36 23.80 16.50
CA ALA A 24 -35.36 22.73 16.58
C ALA A 24 -35.26 21.76 15.40
N TYR A 25 -35.05 22.31 14.20
CA TYR A 25 -34.89 21.54 12.99
C TYR A 25 -33.67 20.62 13.02
N ARG A 26 -32.52 21.11 13.47
CA ARG A 26 -31.24 20.37 13.45
C ARG A 26 -31.18 19.34 14.57
N SER A 27 -31.69 19.67 15.75
CA SER A 27 -31.78 18.74 16.88
C SER A 27 -32.90 17.72 16.78
N ALA A 28 -33.79 17.82 15.77
CA ALA A 28 -34.99 17.00 15.66
C ALA A 28 -35.81 17.04 16.96
N SER A 29 -36.04 18.24 17.48
CA SER A 29 -36.77 18.46 18.74
C SER A 29 -37.95 19.42 18.57
N GLU A 30 -38.76 19.56 19.60
CA GLU A 30 -39.77 20.61 19.71
C GLU A 30 -39.23 21.75 20.58
N LEU A 31 -39.17 22.97 20.04
CA LEU A 31 -38.77 24.17 20.78
C LEU A 31 -39.83 25.28 20.63
N HIS A 32 -40.08 26.04 21.70
CA HIS A 32 -40.96 27.20 21.67
C HIS A 32 -40.20 28.48 21.28
N ASP A 33 -40.65 29.20 20.26
CA ASP A 33 -40.11 30.50 19.85
C ASP A 33 -40.96 31.62 20.48
N GLU A 34 -40.41 32.29 21.49
CA GLU A 34 -41.11 33.33 22.25
C GLU A 34 -41.40 34.57 21.39
N ARG A 35 -40.53 34.85 20.40
CA ARG A 35 -40.69 36.00 19.50
C ARG A 35 -41.84 35.78 18.51
N LEU A 36 -42.01 34.56 18.03
CA LEU A 36 -43.09 34.19 17.10
C LEU A 36 -44.34 33.66 17.80
N GLY A 37 -44.27 33.37 19.10
CA GLY A 37 -45.36 32.84 19.91
C GLY A 37 -45.83 31.44 19.46
N ARG A 38 -44.94 30.59 18.95
CA ARG A 38 -45.30 29.27 18.40
C ARG A 38 -44.25 28.19 18.66
N ASN A 39 -44.69 26.93 18.65
CA ASN A 39 -43.79 25.77 18.71
C ASN A 39 -43.29 25.38 17.32
N HIS A 40 -42.02 25.01 17.26
CA HIS A 40 -41.38 24.39 16.11
C HIS A 40 -41.11 22.92 16.43
N ASN A 41 -41.97 22.01 15.97
CA ASN A 41 -41.86 20.58 16.27
C ASN A 41 -41.28 19.79 15.09
N PHE A 42 -40.07 19.25 15.29
CA PHE A 42 -39.41 18.34 14.35
C PHE A 42 -39.06 16.97 14.97
N SER A 43 -39.74 16.55 16.04
CA SER A 43 -39.45 15.30 16.77
C SER A 43 -39.58 14.03 15.92
N ASN A 44 -40.41 14.07 14.88
CA ASN A 44 -40.61 12.94 13.94
C ASN A 44 -39.43 12.72 12.96
N LYS A 45 -38.38 13.53 13.05
CA LYS A 45 -37.25 13.51 12.13
C LYS A 45 -36.20 12.50 12.57
N ALA A 46 -36.13 11.37 11.87
CA ALA A 46 -35.11 10.35 12.09
C ALA A 46 -33.71 10.77 11.56
N GLY A 47 -32.67 10.19 12.13
CA GLY A 47 -31.29 10.31 11.62
C GLY A 47 -30.37 11.20 12.44
N VAL A 48 -30.87 11.93 13.44
CA VAL A 48 -30.02 12.58 14.46
C VAL A 48 -29.56 11.52 15.45
N ILE A 49 -28.26 11.33 15.57
CA ILE A 49 -27.67 10.33 16.48
C ILE A 49 -26.98 10.97 17.70
N HIS A 50 -26.71 12.28 17.65
CA HIS A 50 -26.14 13.04 18.75
C HIS A 50 -26.62 14.49 18.67
N SER A 51 -26.94 15.08 19.81
CA SER A 51 -27.40 16.47 19.92
C SER A 51 -26.98 17.03 21.27
N GLU A 52 -26.24 18.14 21.27
CA GLU A 52 -25.61 18.68 22.47
C GLU A 52 -25.34 20.18 22.33
N VAL A 53 -25.57 20.95 23.39
CA VAL A 53 -25.09 22.32 23.51
C VAL A 53 -23.79 22.31 24.29
N MET A 54 -22.74 22.91 23.72
CA MET A 54 -21.41 23.00 24.31
C MET A 54 -21.11 24.45 24.66
N LEU A 55 -20.84 24.71 25.94
CA LEU A 55 -20.61 26.04 26.48
C LEU A 55 -19.10 26.32 26.65
N PRO A 56 -18.65 27.55 26.36
CA PRO A 56 -17.30 27.97 26.72
C PRO A 56 -17.19 28.17 28.24
N GLN A 57 -15.95 28.17 28.75
CA GLN A 57 -15.69 28.34 30.16
C GLN A 57 -16.26 29.67 30.68
N GLY A 58 -17.02 29.62 31.79
CA GLY A 58 -17.62 30.81 32.41
C GLY A 58 -18.99 31.22 31.84
N ALA A 59 -19.52 30.50 30.86
CA ALA A 59 -20.89 30.71 30.40
C ALA A 59 -21.92 30.19 31.43
N PRO A 60 -23.12 30.79 31.54
CA PRO A 60 -24.13 30.36 32.50
C PRO A 60 -24.71 29.00 32.14
N GLU A 61 -24.86 28.10 33.12
CA GLU A 61 -25.37 26.73 32.89
C GLU A 61 -26.76 26.67 32.25
N ARG A 62 -27.61 27.69 32.48
CA ARG A 62 -28.93 27.79 31.86
C ARG A 62 -28.87 27.75 30.32
N LEU A 63 -27.76 28.18 29.73
CA LEU A 63 -27.56 28.16 28.28
C LEU A 63 -27.31 26.75 27.72
N ASN A 64 -27.15 25.72 28.56
CA ASN A 64 -27.17 24.33 28.11
C ASN A 64 -28.56 23.93 27.59
N ASP A 65 -29.62 24.60 28.06
CA ASP A 65 -30.95 24.42 27.50
C ASP A 65 -31.04 25.12 26.14
N ARG A 66 -31.26 24.33 25.10
CA ARG A 66 -31.33 24.80 23.70
C ARG A 66 -32.45 25.81 23.48
N THR A 67 -33.61 25.64 24.14
CA THR A 67 -34.72 26.59 24.04
C THR A 67 -34.34 27.92 24.67
N VAL A 68 -33.74 27.90 25.86
CA VAL A 68 -33.26 29.10 26.55
C VAL A 68 -32.20 29.81 25.71
N LEU A 69 -31.18 29.07 25.26
CA LEU A 69 -30.06 29.59 24.46
C LEU A 69 -30.54 30.42 23.26
N TRP A 70 -31.38 29.83 22.40
CA TRP A 70 -31.75 30.48 21.15
C TRP A 70 -32.83 31.55 21.33
N ASN A 71 -33.66 31.48 22.37
CA ASN A 71 -34.55 32.59 22.73
C ASN A 71 -33.76 33.78 23.31
N GLU A 72 -32.72 33.56 24.12
CA GLU A 72 -31.85 34.66 24.58
C GLU A 72 -31.12 35.35 23.41
N VAL A 73 -30.64 34.57 22.43
CA VAL A 73 -30.05 35.13 21.20
C VAL A 73 -31.07 35.94 20.40
N GLU A 74 -32.30 35.45 20.24
CA GLU A 74 -33.36 36.18 19.55
C GLU A 74 -33.75 37.47 20.31
N ALA A 75 -33.93 37.41 21.63
CA ALA A 75 -34.28 38.57 22.44
C ALA A 75 -33.19 39.66 22.43
N GLY A 76 -31.91 39.26 22.37
CA GLY A 76 -30.77 40.17 22.32
C GLY A 76 -30.63 40.99 21.03
N GLU A 77 -31.32 40.58 19.94
CA GLU A 77 -31.25 41.24 18.65
C GLU A 77 -32.47 42.12 18.39
N LYS A 78 -32.25 43.41 18.10
CA LYS A 78 -33.34 44.40 17.90
C LYS A 78 -33.62 44.74 16.44
N ARG A 79 -32.68 44.50 15.53
CA ARG A 79 -32.81 44.88 14.11
C ARG A 79 -33.51 43.81 13.29
N LYS A 80 -34.20 44.24 12.23
CA LYS A 80 -34.87 43.35 11.26
C LYS A 80 -33.90 42.56 10.36
N ASP A 81 -32.67 43.04 10.24
CA ASP A 81 -31.57 42.42 9.47
C ASP A 81 -30.53 41.77 10.38
N ALA A 82 -30.88 41.53 11.65
CA ALA A 82 -29.96 40.96 12.62
C ALA A 82 -29.45 39.59 12.15
N GLN A 83 -28.13 39.45 12.17
CA GLN A 83 -27.47 38.16 12.13
C GLN A 83 -27.64 37.54 13.52
N LEU A 84 -28.24 36.35 13.56
CA LEU A 84 -28.61 35.64 14.79
C LEU A 84 -27.56 34.61 15.21
N ALA A 85 -27.14 33.78 14.26
CA ALA A 85 -26.17 32.71 14.51
C ALA A 85 -25.32 32.46 13.26
N ARG A 86 -24.17 31.81 13.44
CA ARG A 86 -23.40 31.21 12.35
C ARG A 86 -23.67 29.71 12.35
N GLU A 87 -24.08 29.17 11.21
CA GLU A 87 -24.12 27.73 11.01
C GLU A 87 -22.83 27.28 10.36
N VAL A 88 -22.25 26.22 10.90
CA VAL A 88 -21.20 25.45 10.27
C VAL A 88 -21.73 24.04 9.99
N GLU A 89 -21.52 23.54 8.78
CA GLU A 89 -21.83 22.16 8.41
C GLU A 89 -20.60 21.49 7.82
N PHE A 90 -20.35 20.24 8.21
CA PHE A 90 -19.27 19.45 7.65
C PHE A 90 -19.59 17.97 7.54
N SER A 91 -19.00 17.32 6.52
CA SER A 91 -19.21 15.89 6.27
C SER A 91 -18.23 15.03 7.05
N ILE A 92 -18.76 13.98 7.67
CA ILE A 92 -17.97 12.96 8.35
C ILE A 92 -17.66 11.85 7.32
N PRO A 93 -16.46 11.22 7.33
CA PRO A 93 -16.18 10.12 6.42
C PRO A 93 -17.11 8.93 6.64
N ARG A 94 -17.54 8.31 5.53
CA ARG A 94 -18.45 7.15 5.54
C ARG A 94 -17.80 5.90 6.12
N GLU A 95 -16.49 5.93 6.10
CA GLU A 95 -15.61 4.88 6.60
C GLU A 95 -15.56 4.84 8.14
N MET A 96 -16.13 5.84 8.83
CA MET A 96 -16.29 5.86 10.29
C MET A 96 -17.64 5.29 10.71
N ASN A 97 -17.72 4.74 11.92
CA ASN A 97 -19.00 4.42 12.57
C ASN A 97 -19.60 5.62 13.32
N GLU A 98 -20.84 5.47 13.79
CA GLU A 98 -21.60 6.54 14.47
C GLU A 98 -20.84 7.15 15.65
N LYS A 99 -20.33 6.31 16.56
CA LYS A 99 -19.58 6.76 17.74
C LYS A 99 -18.32 7.53 17.35
N GLN A 100 -17.57 7.04 16.37
CA GLN A 100 -16.35 7.66 15.87
C GLN A 100 -16.61 9.02 15.24
N GLY A 101 -17.69 9.15 14.46
CA GLY A 101 -18.08 10.43 13.88
C GLY A 101 -18.53 11.43 14.92
N VAL A 102 -19.33 11.02 15.90
CA VAL A 102 -19.74 11.90 17.01
C VAL A 102 -18.51 12.42 17.74
N ALA A 103 -17.58 11.55 18.12
CA ALA A 103 -16.33 11.94 18.76
C ALA A 103 -15.53 12.93 17.90
N LEU A 104 -15.29 12.63 16.62
CA LEU A 104 -14.60 13.53 15.69
C LEU A 104 -15.25 14.92 15.64
N THR A 105 -16.57 14.98 15.56
CA THR A 105 -17.30 16.25 15.47
C THR A 105 -17.26 17.04 16.76
N ARG A 106 -17.37 16.37 17.92
CA ARG A 106 -17.29 16.99 19.23
C ARG A 106 -15.89 17.53 19.51
N ASP A 107 -14.84 16.77 19.16
CA ASP A 107 -13.44 17.18 19.29
C ASP A 107 -13.18 18.46 18.47
N PHE A 108 -13.61 18.46 17.21
CA PHE A 108 -13.48 19.63 16.33
C PHE A 108 -14.24 20.85 16.86
N VAL A 109 -15.48 20.67 17.34
CA VAL A 109 -16.30 21.78 17.87
C VAL A 109 -15.71 22.36 19.15
N ALA A 110 -15.27 21.50 20.07
CA ALA A 110 -14.60 21.91 21.29
C ALA A 110 -13.37 22.76 20.98
N GLU A 111 -12.50 22.26 20.11
CA GLU A 111 -11.23 22.91 19.78
C GLU A 111 -11.42 24.20 19.00
N GLN A 112 -12.26 24.17 17.96
CA GLN A 112 -12.33 25.26 17.00
C GLN A 112 -13.38 26.32 17.33
N PHE A 113 -14.38 26.02 18.15
CA PHE A 113 -15.43 26.99 18.45
C PHE A 113 -15.51 27.31 19.93
N VAL A 114 -15.65 26.30 20.77
CA VAL A 114 -15.89 26.49 22.22
C VAL A 114 -14.69 27.14 22.91
N LYS A 115 -13.46 26.67 22.63
CA LYS A 115 -12.23 27.30 23.16
C LYS A 115 -12.04 28.77 22.74
N ARG A 116 -12.72 29.21 21.66
CA ARG A 116 -12.68 30.60 21.18
C ARG A 116 -13.76 31.49 21.79
N GLY A 117 -14.56 30.96 22.73
CA GLY A 117 -15.61 31.70 23.44
C GLY A 117 -17.00 31.61 22.81
N MET A 118 -17.19 30.75 21.79
CA MET A 118 -18.50 30.55 21.15
C MET A 118 -19.33 29.52 21.91
N VAL A 119 -20.62 29.76 22.07
CA VAL A 119 -21.58 28.70 22.41
C VAL A 119 -21.87 27.90 21.15
N ALA A 120 -21.77 26.57 21.20
CA ALA A 120 -21.94 25.70 20.05
C ALA A 120 -23.05 24.66 20.26
N ASP A 121 -24.11 24.72 19.47
CA ASP A 121 -25.18 23.72 19.42
C ASP A 121 -24.88 22.69 18.32
N LEU A 122 -24.26 21.57 18.72
CA LEU A 122 -23.79 20.48 17.86
C LEU A 122 -24.89 19.43 17.67
N ASN A 123 -25.16 19.10 16.41
CA ASN A 123 -26.12 18.07 16.02
C ASN A 123 -25.50 17.18 14.94
N VAL A 124 -25.36 15.87 15.23
CA VAL A 124 -24.74 14.88 14.33
C VAL A 124 -25.81 14.02 13.70
N HIS A 125 -25.79 13.94 12.38
CA HIS A 125 -26.74 13.21 11.57
C HIS A 125 -26.06 12.01 10.90
N TRP A 126 -26.74 10.86 10.92
CA TRP A 126 -26.30 9.59 10.31
C TRP A 126 -27.30 9.05 9.28
N ASP A 127 -27.71 9.93 8.38
CA ASP A 127 -28.71 9.61 7.37
C ASP A 127 -28.20 8.56 6.36
N LYS A 128 -29.07 7.69 5.84
CA LYS A 128 -28.73 6.75 4.74
C LYS A 128 -28.92 7.40 3.39
N ALA A 129 -28.04 7.11 2.40
CA ALA A 129 -27.95 7.43 0.97
C ALA A 129 -28.94 6.65 0.07
N ARG A 130 -29.24 7.12 -1.15
CA ARG A 130 -30.27 6.50 -2.03
C ARG A 130 -29.87 5.07 -2.41
N ASP A 131 -28.57 4.81 -2.42
CA ASP A 131 -27.93 3.50 -2.59
C ASP A 131 -27.84 2.69 -1.27
N GLY A 132 -28.46 3.16 -0.19
CA GLY A 132 -28.42 2.55 1.14
C GLY A 132 -27.19 2.88 1.99
N SER A 133 -26.18 3.59 1.46
CA SER A 133 -24.91 3.85 2.17
C SER A 133 -25.02 4.97 3.22
N PRO A 134 -24.31 4.94 4.36
CA PRO A 134 -24.39 6.02 5.35
C PRO A 134 -23.91 7.37 4.78
N LYS A 135 -24.48 8.49 5.21
CA LYS A 135 -24.09 9.87 4.88
C LYS A 135 -23.97 10.70 6.16
N PRO A 136 -22.91 10.45 6.94
CA PRO A 136 -22.74 11.15 8.19
C PRO A 136 -22.28 12.60 7.99
N HIS A 137 -22.86 13.53 8.74
CA HIS A 137 -22.54 14.95 8.73
C HIS A 137 -22.97 15.60 10.04
N ALA A 138 -22.40 16.76 10.38
CA ALA A 138 -22.82 17.52 11.54
C ALA A 138 -23.21 18.95 11.17
N HIS A 139 -24.18 19.47 11.90
CA HIS A 139 -24.55 20.88 11.93
C HIS A 139 -24.16 21.46 13.29
N VAL A 140 -23.53 22.64 13.27
CA VAL A 140 -23.14 23.36 14.47
C VAL A 140 -23.69 24.78 14.34
N MET A 141 -24.60 25.17 15.23
CA MET A 141 -25.03 26.56 15.33
C MET A 141 -24.21 27.27 16.41
N LEU A 142 -23.58 28.37 16.04
CA LEU A 142 -22.63 29.13 16.86
C LEU A 142 -23.22 30.49 17.24
N SER A 143 -23.04 30.87 18.50
CA SER A 143 -23.27 32.25 18.93
C SER A 143 -22.31 33.20 18.18
N MET A 144 -22.74 34.44 17.97
CA MET A 144 -21.91 35.50 17.36
C MET A 144 -21.52 36.60 18.36
N ARG A 145 -21.80 36.34 19.63
CA ARG A 145 -21.49 37.21 20.76
C ARG A 145 -20.64 36.43 21.73
N ASP A 146 -19.71 37.13 22.36
CA ASP A 146 -19.00 36.61 23.53
C ASP A 146 -20.02 36.30 24.62
N VAL A 147 -19.77 35.28 25.43
CA VAL A 147 -20.62 34.91 26.56
C VAL A 147 -19.77 34.92 27.83
N GLY A 148 -20.27 35.59 28.86
CA GLY A 148 -19.67 35.62 30.19
C GLY A 148 -20.66 35.15 31.27
N PRO A 149 -20.31 35.28 32.57
CA PRO A 149 -21.15 34.81 33.67
C PRO A 149 -22.57 35.42 33.70
N ASP A 150 -22.74 36.60 33.11
CA ASP A 150 -24.03 37.31 33.06
C ASP A 150 -24.84 36.98 31.79
N GLY A 151 -24.28 36.23 30.83
CA GLY A 151 -24.90 35.90 29.54
C GLY A 151 -24.18 36.55 28.35
N PHE A 152 -24.92 36.81 27.27
CA PHE A 152 -24.35 37.31 26.01
C PHE A 152 -23.90 38.78 26.08
N GLY A 153 -22.64 39.02 25.69
CA GLY A 153 -22.01 40.32 25.59
C GLY A 153 -22.02 40.91 24.16
N GLN A 154 -20.90 41.54 23.78
CA GLN A 154 -20.76 42.21 22.49
C GLN A 154 -20.58 41.21 21.34
N LYS A 155 -20.89 41.65 20.11
CA LYS A 155 -20.63 40.84 18.90
C LYS A 155 -19.13 40.82 18.61
N ASN A 156 -18.57 39.63 18.50
CA ASN A 156 -17.19 39.43 18.13
C ASN A 156 -17.07 39.36 16.60
N ARG A 157 -16.49 40.39 15.98
CA ARG A 157 -16.42 40.51 14.51
C ARG A 157 -15.31 39.67 13.89
N ASP A 158 -14.28 39.34 14.66
CA ASP A 158 -13.12 38.59 14.19
C ASP A 158 -13.51 37.16 13.77
N TRP A 159 -14.59 36.64 14.37
CA TRP A 159 -15.19 35.35 14.03
C TRP A 159 -15.78 35.29 12.60
N ASN A 160 -15.89 36.43 11.91
CA ASN A 160 -16.38 36.51 10.54
C ASN A 160 -15.27 36.71 9.49
N SER A 161 -13.99 36.71 9.87
CA SER A 161 -12.87 36.88 8.94
C SER A 161 -12.72 35.69 7.98
N GLY A 162 -12.28 35.97 6.75
CA GLY A 162 -12.00 34.94 5.74
C GLY A 162 -10.82 34.04 6.12
N GLU A 163 -9.80 34.60 6.78
CA GLU A 163 -8.64 33.88 7.30
C GLU A 163 -9.04 32.83 8.34
N LEU A 164 -9.91 33.18 9.29
CA LEU A 164 -10.39 32.23 10.28
C LEU A 164 -11.23 31.12 9.66
N LEU A 165 -12.04 31.42 8.64
CA LEU A 165 -12.79 30.40 7.89
C LEU A 165 -11.83 29.45 7.15
N GLN A 166 -10.75 29.96 6.57
CA GLN A 166 -9.72 29.12 5.93
C GLN A 166 -9.02 28.24 6.97
N GLY A 167 -8.70 28.79 8.15
CA GLY A 167 -8.16 28.02 9.27
C GLY A 167 -9.09 26.91 9.77
N TRP A 168 -10.41 27.15 9.84
CA TRP A 168 -11.38 26.10 10.21
C TRP A 168 -11.45 24.98 9.18
N ARG A 169 -11.34 25.32 7.89
CA ARG A 169 -11.32 24.34 6.80
C ARG A 169 -10.08 23.46 6.87
N GLU A 170 -8.92 24.08 7.03
CA GLU A 170 -7.65 23.37 7.23
C GLU A 170 -7.71 22.47 8.48
N ALA A 171 -8.18 23.01 9.60
CA ALA A 171 -8.34 22.29 10.85
C ALA A 171 -9.30 21.10 10.70
N TRP A 172 -10.40 21.23 9.96
CA TRP A 172 -11.32 20.12 9.71
C TRP A 172 -10.67 19.00 8.90
N ALA A 173 -9.95 19.34 7.82
CA ALA A 173 -9.21 18.32 7.08
C ALA A 173 -8.15 17.65 7.95
N ALA A 174 -7.44 18.42 8.78
CA ALA A 174 -6.47 17.88 9.72
C ALA A 174 -7.14 16.89 10.69
N HIS A 175 -8.21 17.29 11.38
CA HIS A 175 -8.94 16.42 12.33
C HIS A 175 -9.46 15.15 11.66
N VAL A 176 -10.03 15.27 10.45
CA VAL A 176 -10.57 14.12 9.75
C VAL A 176 -9.46 13.22 9.23
N ASN A 177 -8.40 13.78 8.65
CA ASN A 177 -7.26 13.00 8.19
C ASN A 177 -6.56 12.30 9.33
N GLU A 178 -6.48 12.97 10.47
CA GLU A 178 -5.94 12.38 11.68
C GLU A 178 -6.84 11.25 12.16
N ARG A 179 -8.16 11.45 12.27
CA ARG A 179 -9.11 10.39 12.66
C ARG A 179 -9.26 9.28 11.62
N MET A 180 -9.02 9.54 10.34
CA MET A 180 -9.02 8.52 9.27
C MET A 180 -7.70 7.77 9.20
N ALA A 181 -6.60 8.49 9.40
CA ALA A 181 -5.32 7.87 9.65
C ALA A 181 -5.49 7.00 10.88
N GLU A 182 -6.22 7.47 11.91
CA GLU A 182 -6.64 6.67 13.03
C GLU A 182 -7.40 5.46 12.49
N LEU A 183 -8.53 5.61 11.85
CA LEU A 183 -9.29 4.43 11.43
C LEU A 183 -8.65 3.59 10.30
N GLY A 184 -7.43 3.93 9.85
CA GLY A 184 -6.59 3.14 8.92
C GLY A 184 -7.22 3.04 7.57
N LEU A 185 -7.90 4.13 7.29
CA LEU A 185 -8.50 4.42 6.03
C LEU A 185 -7.39 5.12 5.28
N GLU A 186 -6.91 4.50 4.21
CA GLU A 186 -5.87 5.06 3.35
C GLU A 186 -6.34 6.36 2.68
N ALA A 187 -7.65 6.59 2.65
CA ALA A 187 -8.23 7.83 2.18
C ALA A 187 -7.75 9.02 3.02
N ARG A 188 -7.39 10.10 2.33
CA ARG A 188 -7.12 11.42 2.91
C ARG A 188 -8.01 12.43 2.21
N ILE A 189 -8.44 13.43 2.95
CA ILE A 189 -9.16 14.59 2.45
C ILE A 189 -8.24 15.81 2.45
N ASP A 190 -8.37 16.68 1.47
CA ASP A 190 -7.56 17.89 1.34
C ASP A 190 -8.49 19.10 1.48
N HIS A 191 -8.14 20.06 2.36
CA HIS A 191 -8.92 21.27 2.59
C HIS A 191 -8.76 22.28 1.46
N ARG A 192 -7.63 22.21 0.72
CA ARG A 192 -7.33 23.10 -0.39
C ARG A 192 -8.47 23.05 -1.37
N SER A 193 -8.83 24.23 -1.87
CA SER A 193 -9.85 24.31 -2.90
C SER A 193 -9.41 23.44 -4.08
N HIS A 194 -10.39 22.99 -4.85
CA HIS A 194 -10.09 22.34 -6.12
C HIS A 194 -9.17 23.26 -6.97
N ALA A 195 -9.39 24.58 -6.99
CA ALA A 195 -8.51 25.53 -7.69
C ALA A 195 -7.05 25.50 -7.20
N ASP A 196 -6.79 25.50 -5.88
CA ASP A 196 -5.42 25.44 -5.33
C ASP A 196 -4.73 24.09 -5.57
N ARG A 197 -5.52 23.06 -5.88
CA ARG A 197 -5.05 21.72 -6.28
C ARG A 197 -4.90 21.60 -7.79
N GLY A 198 -5.20 22.65 -8.57
CA GLY A 198 -5.26 22.60 -10.03
C GLY A 198 -6.40 21.72 -10.56
N ILE A 199 -7.49 21.59 -9.79
CA ILE A 199 -8.76 20.96 -10.18
C ILE A 199 -9.74 22.10 -10.49
N GLU A 200 -10.16 22.25 -11.74
CA GLU A 200 -11.13 23.28 -12.10
C GLU A 200 -12.59 22.84 -11.82
N LEU A 201 -12.83 22.22 -10.66
CA LEU A 201 -14.17 21.84 -10.19
C LEU A 201 -14.52 22.66 -8.96
N GLU A 202 -15.79 22.95 -8.73
CA GLU A 202 -16.23 23.41 -7.42
C GLU A 202 -16.47 22.19 -6.52
N PRO A 203 -15.97 22.14 -5.27
CA PRO A 203 -16.17 20.99 -4.40
C PRO A 203 -17.65 20.74 -4.13
N GLN A 204 -18.18 19.61 -4.60
CA GLN A 204 -19.58 19.28 -4.36
C GLN A 204 -19.86 19.00 -2.90
N HIS A 205 -20.93 19.63 -2.42
CA HIS A 205 -21.61 19.21 -1.21
C HIS A 205 -22.20 17.82 -1.48
N LYS A 206 -22.72 17.12 -0.48
CA LYS A 206 -23.31 15.78 -0.69
C LYS A 206 -24.76 15.82 -0.26
N ILE A 207 -25.75 15.58 -1.13
CA ILE A 207 -27.15 15.48 -0.70
C ILE A 207 -27.36 14.05 -0.21
N GLY A 208 -27.83 13.93 1.03
CA GLY A 208 -28.28 12.65 1.57
C GLY A 208 -29.77 12.49 1.35
N PRO A 209 -30.32 11.28 1.42
CA PRO A 209 -31.75 11.00 1.36
C PRO A 209 -32.58 11.58 2.46
N ALA A 210 -32.01 12.06 3.56
CA ALA A 210 -32.75 12.96 4.44
C ALA A 210 -32.91 14.35 3.80
N GLY A 211 -31.86 14.90 3.18
CA GLY A 211 -31.93 16.11 2.34
C GLY A 211 -32.83 15.93 1.11
N MET A 212 -32.87 14.72 0.53
CA MET A 212 -33.78 14.39 -0.58
C MET A 212 -35.24 14.22 -0.13
N ARG A 213 -35.48 13.70 1.08
CA ARG A 213 -36.82 13.61 1.70
C ARG A 213 -37.32 14.95 2.24
N ARG A 214 -36.42 15.88 2.57
CA ARG A 214 -36.72 17.27 2.94
C ARG A 214 -37.06 18.10 1.70
N LEU A 215 -36.31 17.90 0.62
CA LEU A 215 -36.63 18.38 -0.74
C LEU A 215 -38.03 17.97 -1.20
N ASP A 216 -38.40 16.69 -1.05
CA ASP A 216 -39.74 16.17 -1.38
C ASP A 216 -40.86 16.81 -0.51
N ARG A 217 -40.50 17.45 0.61
CA ARG A 217 -41.38 18.23 1.50
C ARG A 217 -41.20 19.75 1.39
N GLY A 218 -40.34 20.24 0.47
CA GLY A 218 -40.05 21.67 0.27
C GLY A 218 -39.04 22.31 1.24
N GLU A 219 -38.37 21.55 2.09
CA GLU A 219 -37.37 22.02 3.07
C GLU A 219 -35.93 21.78 2.58
N ASP A 220 -34.95 22.60 3.00
CA ASP A 220 -33.53 22.54 2.54
C ASP A 220 -33.35 22.69 1.01
N ALA A 221 -34.31 23.31 0.32
CA ALA A 221 -34.27 23.58 -1.12
C ALA A 221 -32.94 24.23 -1.55
N GLU A 222 -32.43 25.21 -0.80
CA GLU A 222 -31.16 25.89 -1.09
C GLU A 222 -29.94 24.97 -1.09
N ARG A 223 -29.81 24.01 -0.15
CA ARG A 223 -28.66 23.08 -0.11
C ARG A 223 -28.69 22.06 -1.23
N ALA A 224 -29.90 21.64 -1.55
CA ALA A 224 -30.11 20.74 -2.66
C ALA A 224 -29.92 21.44 -4.00
N ASP A 225 -30.35 22.69 -4.09
CA ASP A 225 -30.08 23.56 -5.22
C ASP A 225 -28.60 23.88 -5.31
N ASP A 226 -27.87 24.05 -4.21
CA ASP A 226 -26.41 24.22 -4.22
C ASP A 226 -25.70 22.95 -4.64
N HIS A 227 -26.04 21.79 -4.12
CA HIS A 227 -25.40 20.55 -4.61
C HIS A 227 -25.77 20.25 -6.05
N ARG A 228 -27.03 20.44 -6.45
CA ARG A 228 -27.44 20.30 -7.86
C ARG A 228 -26.74 21.33 -8.70
N ARG A 229 -26.61 22.57 -8.24
CA ARG A 229 -25.84 23.66 -8.88
C ARG A 229 -24.38 23.28 -9.00
N ILE A 230 -23.70 22.82 -7.95
CA ILE A 230 -22.28 22.44 -8.01
C ILE A 230 -22.09 21.18 -8.85
N ALA A 231 -23.02 20.22 -8.79
CA ALA A 231 -23.03 19.05 -9.67
C ALA A 231 -23.24 19.44 -11.13
N ARG A 232 -24.16 20.37 -11.36
CA ARG A 232 -24.45 20.94 -12.66
C ARG A 232 -23.28 21.74 -13.19
N GLU A 233 -22.72 22.65 -12.42
CA GLU A 233 -21.57 23.48 -12.79
C GLU A 233 -20.31 22.63 -12.98
N ASN A 234 -20.07 21.62 -12.15
CA ASN A 234 -19.00 20.66 -12.39
C ASN A 234 -19.25 19.84 -13.64
N GLY A 235 -20.47 19.37 -13.85
CA GLY A 235 -20.85 18.62 -15.03
C GLY A 235 -20.73 19.47 -16.29
N GLU A 236 -21.10 20.75 -16.22
CA GLU A 236 -20.92 21.75 -17.28
C GLU A 236 -19.43 22.00 -17.55
N LYS A 237 -18.61 22.18 -16.50
CA LYS A 237 -17.15 22.33 -16.63
C LYS A 237 -16.51 21.09 -17.22
N ILE A 238 -16.90 19.88 -16.82
CA ILE A 238 -16.36 18.63 -17.37
C ILE A 238 -16.86 18.40 -18.80
N ALA A 239 -18.12 18.71 -19.10
CA ALA A 239 -18.66 18.59 -20.44
C ALA A 239 -17.99 19.58 -21.40
N ALA A 240 -17.67 20.79 -20.93
CA ALA A 240 -16.93 21.81 -21.67
C ALA A 240 -15.44 21.48 -21.80
N ASP A 241 -14.82 21.02 -20.71
CA ASP A 241 -13.43 20.58 -20.64
C ASP A 241 -13.27 19.21 -19.97
N PRO A 242 -13.31 18.13 -20.76
CA PRO A 242 -13.13 16.77 -20.25
C PRO A 242 -11.82 16.51 -19.52
N ARG A 243 -10.78 17.34 -19.72
CA ARG A 243 -9.47 17.19 -19.07
C ARG A 243 -9.59 17.23 -17.54
N ILE A 244 -10.55 17.98 -17.02
CA ILE A 244 -10.77 18.13 -15.59
C ILE A 244 -11.10 16.78 -14.94
N ALA A 245 -11.95 15.97 -15.58
CA ALA A 245 -12.26 14.63 -15.10
C ALA A 245 -11.06 13.68 -15.22
N LEU A 246 -10.36 13.74 -16.35
CA LEU A 246 -9.20 12.89 -16.62
C LEU A 246 -8.06 13.16 -15.63
N ASP A 247 -7.76 14.42 -15.35
CA ASP A 247 -6.76 14.82 -14.36
C ASP A 247 -7.19 14.42 -12.93
N GLY A 248 -8.45 14.68 -12.56
CA GLY A 248 -9.00 14.29 -11.26
C GLY A 248 -8.88 12.78 -10.98
N ILE A 249 -9.12 11.94 -11.98
CA ILE A 249 -8.97 10.48 -11.87
C ILE A 249 -7.48 10.09 -11.88
N THR A 250 -6.71 10.62 -12.84
CA THR A 250 -5.30 10.20 -13.05
C THR A 250 -4.31 10.70 -12.02
N ARG A 251 -4.74 11.53 -11.04
CA ARG A 251 -3.93 11.86 -9.87
C ARG A 251 -3.70 10.68 -8.92
N GLN A 252 -4.65 9.76 -8.79
CA GLN A 252 -4.58 8.63 -7.84
C GLN A 252 -4.27 7.29 -8.49
N GLN A 253 -4.53 7.15 -9.80
CA GLN A 253 -4.32 5.92 -10.57
C GLN A 253 -3.81 6.26 -11.97
N ALA A 254 -2.78 5.55 -12.45
CA ALA A 254 -2.21 5.83 -13.77
C ALA A 254 -3.15 5.34 -14.89
N THR A 255 -3.84 4.22 -14.64
CA THR A 255 -4.94 3.73 -15.48
C THR A 255 -6.22 3.62 -14.69
N PHE A 256 -7.36 3.66 -15.38
CA PHE A 256 -8.68 3.53 -14.77
C PHE A 256 -9.63 2.77 -15.69
N THR A 257 -10.72 2.26 -15.13
CA THR A 257 -11.74 1.51 -15.87
C THR A 257 -12.94 2.38 -16.22
N THR A 258 -13.83 1.88 -17.09
CA THR A 258 -15.16 2.48 -17.31
C THR A 258 -15.93 2.68 -16.00
N ARG A 259 -15.78 1.78 -15.03
CA ARG A 259 -16.46 1.88 -13.73
C ARG A 259 -15.96 3.06 -12.93
N ASP A 260 -14.66 3.31 -12.94
CA ASP A 260 -14.04 4.41 -12.21
C ASP A 260 -14.45 5.76 -12.81
N LEU A 261 -14.44 5.84 -14.15
CA LEU A 261 -14.94 7.02 -14.87
C LEU A 261 -16.42 7.26 -14.58
N ALA A 262 -17.26 6.22 -14.63
CA ALA A 262 -18.68 6.36 -14.31
C ALA A 262 -18.91 6.78 -12.85
N ALA A 263 -18.13 6.26 -11.90
CA ALA A 263 -18.21 6.67 -10.51
C ALA A 263 -17.78 8.14 -10.30
N PHE A 264 -16.83 8.62 -11.09
CA PHE A 264 -16.43 10.02 -11.12
C PHE A 264 -17.52 10.90 -11.75
N ALA A 265 -17.96 10.59 -12.98
CA ALA A 265 -19.00 11.33 -13.68
C ALA A 265 -20.31 11.39 -12.88
N PHE A 266 -20.74 10.27 -12.28
CA PHE A 266 -21.93 10.23 -11.44
C PHE A 266 -21.82 11.16 -10.23
N ARG A 267 -20.62 11.26 -9.65
CA ARG A 267 -20.36 12.22 -8.58
C ARG A 267 -20.35 13.64 -9.10
N HIS A 268 -20.13 13.88 -10.40
CA HIS A 268 -19.96 15.19 -10.97
C HIS A 268 -21.06 15.60 -11.97
N SER A 269 -22.29 15.11 -11.79
CA SER A 269 -23.41 15.43 -12.68
C SER A 269 -24.74 15.55 -11.94
N ASP A 270 -25.59 16.46 -12.40
CA ASP A 270 -26.97 16.61 -11.96
C ASP A 270 -27.92 15.86 -12.91
N GLY A 271 -28.41 14.72 -12.44
CA GLY A 271 -29.35 13.90 -13.20
C GLY A 271 -28.71 13.08 -14.33
N LYS A 272 -29.56 12.27 -14.98
CA LYS A 272 -29.14 11.29 -16.00
C LYS A 272 -28.64 11.97 -17.28
N GLU A 273 -29.31 13.02 -17.72
CA GLU A 273 -28.98 13.71 -18.97
C GLU A 273 -27.58 14.32 -18.92
N GLN A 274 -27.25 15.03 -17.85
CA GLN A 274 -25.91 15.59 -17.68
C GLN A 274 -24.87 14.50 -17.43
N PHE A 275 -25.20 13.44 -16.68
CA PHE A 275 -24.32 12.29 -16.54
C PHE A 275 -23.97 11.67 -17.91
N ASP A 276 -24.96 11.46 -18.77
CA ASP A 276 -24.75 10.94 -20.12
C ASP A 276 -23.95 11.94 -20.97
N GLN A 277 -24.19 13.24 -20.83
CA GLN A 277 -23.43 14.30 -21.50
C GLN A 277 -21.96 14.31 -21.08
N VAL A 278 -21.68 14.26 -19.78
CA VAL A 278 -20.32 14.18 -19.22
C VAL A 278 -19.63 12.90 -19.68
N MET A 279 -20.32 11.76 -19.59
CA MET A 279 -19.78 10.48 -20.06
C MET A 279 -19.48 10.51 -21.56
N ALA A 280 -20.36 11.10 -22.36
CA ALA A 280 -20.16 11.25 -23.81
C ALA A 280 -19.00 12.20 -24.13
N ALA A 281 -18.93 13.35 -23.46
CA ALA A 281 -17.86 14.34 -23.62
C ALA A 281 -16.49 13.77 -23.26
N VAL A 282 -16.37 13.07 -22.12
CA VAL A 282 -15.11 12.44 -21.70
C VAL A 282 -14.72 11.29 -22.61
N ARG A 283 -15.69 10.46 -23.06
CA ARG A 283 -15.41 9.36 -24.01
C ARG A 283 -15.02 9.85 -25.40
N ALA A 284 -15.58 10.97 -25.84
CA ALA A 284 -15.25 11.58 -27.13
C ALA A 284 -13.99 12.46 -27.06
N SER A 285 -13.45 12.71 -25.86
CA SER A 285 -12.29 13.55 -25.67
C SER A 285 -11.04 12.93 -26.33
N PRO A 286 -10.28 13.70 -27.13
CA PRO A 286 -9.00 13.23 -27.66
C PRO A 286 -7.95 13.01 -26.56
N GLU A 287 -8.19 13.54 -25.37
CA GLU A 287 -7.32 13.42 -24.18
C GLU A 287 -7.51 12.09 -23.45
N LEU A 288 -8.62 11.37 -23.69
CA LEU A 288 -8.82 10.01 -23.20
C LEU A 288 -8.12 9.03 -24.14
N VAL A 289 -7.24 8.20 -23.59
CA VAL A 289 -6.54 7.17 -24.37
C VAL A 289 -6.95 5.79 -23.89
N ALA A 290 -7.48 4.98 -24.80
CA ALA A 290 -7.76 3.57 -24.54
C ALA A 290 -6.47 2.76 -24.61
N LEU A 291 -6.21 1.98 -23.56
CA LEU A 291 -5.03 1.14 -23.40
C LEU A 291 -5.30 -0.34 -23.74
N GLY A 292 -6.55 -0.68 -24.05
CA GLY A 292 -6.98 -2.06 -24.28
C GLY A 292 -7.60 -2.70 -23.04
N ARG A 293 -7.48 -4.02 -22.89
CA ARG A 293 -8.10 -4.78 -21.79
C ARG A 293 -7.05 -5.37 -20.85
N ASP A 294 -7.35 -5.34 -19.55
CA ASP A 294 -6.52 -5.95 -18.52
C ASP A 294 -6.71 -7.49 -18.43
N GLY A 295 -5.93 -8.14 -17.57
CA GLY A 295 -6.02 -9.59 -17.32
C GLY A 295 -7.37 -10.07 -16.73
N ARG A 296 -8.29 -9.15 -16.41
CA ARG A 296 -9.68 -9.44 -15.99
C ARG A 296 -10.71 -9.10 -17.06
N ASP A 297 -10.25 -8.87 -18.31
CA ASP A 297 -11.07 -8.50 -19.46
C ASP A 297 -11.80 -7.15 -19.28
N GLN A 298 -11.27 -6.26 -18.43
CA GLN A 298 -11.80 -4.91 -18.25
C GLN A 298 -11.04 -3.92 -19.14
N GLU A 299 -11.79 -3.07 -19.82
CA GLU A 299 -11.22 -1.97 -20.62
C GLU A 299 -10.51 -0.95 -19.71
N ARG A 300 -9.30 -0.58 -20.11
CA ARG A 300 -8.41 0.34 -19.41
C ARG A 300 -8.21 1.61 -20.21
N PHE A 301 -8.18 2.71 -19.48
CA PHE A 301 -8.00 4.05 -20.01
C PHE A 301 -6.96 4.80 -19.21
N THR A 302 -6.40 5.83 -19.83
CA THR A 302 -5.56 6.84 -19.18
C THR A 302 -5.78 8.20 -19.85
N SER A 303 -5.10 9.23 -19.35
CA SER A 303 -5.05 10.54 -19.99
C SER A 303 -3.81 10.69 -20.87
N ARG A 304 -3.90 11.51 -21.92
CA ARG A 304 -2.74 11.92 -22.72
C ARG A 304 -1.67 12.59 -21.86
N ASP A 305 -2.06 13.40 -20.87
CA ASP A 305 -1.14 14.01 -19.91
C ASP A 305 -0.35 12.97 -19.11
N MET A 306 -1.00 11.89 -18.64
CA MET A 306 -0.31 10.81 -17.94
C MET A 306 0.69 10.11 -18.86
N ILE A 307 0.30 9.80 -20.10
CA ILE A 307 1.22 9.22 -21.11
C ILE A 307 2.40 10.17 -21.37
N ALA A 308 2.15 11.47 -21.53
CA ALA A 308 3.19 12.46 -21.74
C ALA A 308 4.12 12.58 -20.53
N THR A 309 3.58 12.48 -19.31
CA THR A 309 4.35 12.48 -18.06
C THR A 309 5.22 11.23 -17.97
N GLU A 310 4.68 10.04 -18.24
CA GLU A 310 5.46 8.80 -18.29
C GLU A 310 6.56 8.88 -19.37
N ALA A 311 6.26 9.44 -20.55
CA ALA A 311 7.25 9.63 -21.61
C ALA A 311 8.36 10.63 -21.22
N ARG A 312 8.04 11.72 -20.49
CA ARG A 312 9.06 12.64 -19.96
C ARG A 312 9.94 11.97 -18.90
N LEU A 313 9.33 11.19 -18.01
CA LEU A 313 10.05 10.40 -17.01
C LEU A 313 11.00 9.39 -17.69
N GLU A 314 10.51 8.66 -18.69
CA GLU A 314 11.29 7.71 -19.48
C GLU A 314 12.46 8.41 -20.17
N LYS A 315 12.19 9.53 -20.86
CA LYS A 315 13.24 10.33 -21.51
C LYS A 315 14.30 10.81 -20.52
N ALA A 316 13.89 11.35 -19.37
CA ALA A 316 14.83 11.83 -18.36
C ALA A 316 15.69 10.69 -17.79
N SER A 317 15.08 9.52 -17.55
CA SER A 317 15.77 8.33 -17.07
C SER A 317 16.77 7.78 -18.10
N ASP A 318 16.37 7.70 -19.38
CA ASP A 318 17.22 7.28 -20.49
C ASP A 318 18.43 8.23 -20.67
N GLU A 319 18.21 9.54 -20.59
CA GLU A 319 19.29 10.53 -20.74
C GLU A 319 20.26 10.51 -19.56
N LEU A 320 19.77 10.34 -18.32
CA LEU A 320 20.63 10.16 -17.14
C LEU A 320 21.42 8.85 -17.21
N ALA A 321 20.81 7.74 -17.61
CA ALA A 321 21.47 6.44 -17.72
C ALA A 321 22.58 6.42 -18.79
N ARG A 322 22.45 7.23 -19.85
CA ARG A 322 23.48 7.37 -20.89
C ARG A 322 24.68 8.22 -20.48
N ARG A 323 24.59 9.00 -19.42
CA ARG A 323 25.72 9.77 -18.88
C ARG A 323 26.69 8.82 -18.18
N GLN A 324 27.99 9.07 -18.36
CA GLN A 324 29.07 8.16 -17.97
C GLN A 324 30.23 8.90 -17.27
N ASP A 325 29.95 10.08 -16.73
CA ASP A 325 30.89 11.03 -16.15
C ASP A 325 30.85 11.08 -14.62
N HIS A 326 30.06 10.22 -13.97
CA HIS A 326 29.87 10.21 -12.51
C HIS A 326 30.64 9.12 -11.76
N GLY A 327 31.66 8.54 -12.39
CA GLY A 327 32.42 7.43 -11.83
C GLY A 327 33.34 7.85 -10.70
N VAL A 328 33.31 7.11 -9.59
CA VAL A 328 34.31 7.21 -8.51
C VAL A 328 35.53 6.36 -8.83
N SER A 329 36.72 6.93 -8.65
CA SER A 329 37.98 6.22 -8.91
C SER A 329 38.18 5.03 -7.97
N HIS A 330 38.87 3.98 -8.46
CA HIS A 330 39.14 2.77 -7.66
C HIS A 330 39.85 3.09 -6.34
N ARG A 331 40.73 4.09 -6.34
CA ARG A 331 41.43 4.55 -5.13
C ARG A 331 40.46 5.06 -4.06
N GLN A 332 39.49 5.90 -4.44
CA GLN A 332 38.55 6.45 -3.47
C GLN A 332 37.53 5.42 -3.00
N ARG A 333 37.11 4.51 -3.89
CA ARG A 333 36.27 3.36 -3.50
C ARG A 333 36.97 2.46 -2.48
N ALA A 334 38.20 2.06 -2.75
CA ALA A 334 38.99 1.24 -1.84
C ALA A 334 39.20 1.94 -0.49
N GLY A 335 39.57 3.22 -0.50
CA GLY A 335 39.75 3.99 0.73
C GLY A 335 38.48 4.15 1.57
N ALA A 336 37.30 4.20 0.95
CA ALA A 336 36.02 4.22 1.66
C ALA A 336 35.69 2.85 2.29
N LEU A 337 35.95 1.75 1.57
CA LEU A 337 35.79 0.38 2.08
C LEU A 337 36.75 0.11 3.26
N GLU A 338 38.02 0.47 3.13
CA GLU A 338 39.02 0.33 4.21
C GLU A 338 38.62 1.13 5.45
N ALA A 339 38.09 2.34 5.29
CA ALA A 339 37.62 3.16 6.40
C ALA A 339 36.35 2.59 7.06
N ALA A 340 35.45 1.98 6.28
CA ALA A 340 34.30 1.28 6.81
C ALA A 340 34.72 0.03 7.61
N GLU A 341 35.65 -0.76 7.07
CA GLU A 341 36.19 -1.95 7.74
C GLU A 341 36.93 -1.60 9.04
N ALA A 342 37.71 -0.51 9.06
CA ALA A 342 38.37 -0.01 10.26
C ALA A 342 37.38 0.40 11.37
N ARG A 343 36.12 0.72 11.04
CA ARG A 343 35.02 0.98 11.97
C ARG A 343 34.17 -0.26 12.27
N GLY A 344 34.59 -1.44 11.80
CA GLY A 344 33.89 -2.71 11.99
C GLY A 344 32.69 -2.92 11.06
N LEU A 345 32.55 -2.13 9.98
CA LEU A 345 31.49 -2.29 8.99
C LEU A 345 32.02 -2.98 7.73
N THR A 346 31.72 -4.27 7.61
CA THR A 346 32.00 -5.05 6.39
C THR A 346 30.73 -5.26 5.58
N LEU A 347 30.77 -4.81 4.31
CA LEU A 347 29.70 -5.04 3.34
C LEU A 347 29.70 -6.52 2.91
N SER A 348 28.52 -7.12 2.75
CA SER A 348 28.41 -8.43 2.10
C SER A 348 28.67 -8.33 0.60
N ASP A 349 28.81 -9.46 -0.09
CA ASP A 349 29.08 -9.49 -1.53
C ASP A 349 27.99 -8.76 -2.33
N GLU A 350 26.71 -8.99 -2.02
CA GLU A 350 25.60 -8.27 -2.67
C GLU A 350 25.62 -6.76 -2.36
N GLN A 351 25.96 -6.37 -1.13
CA GLN A 351 26.10 -4.96 -0.75
C GLN A 351 27.29 -4.30 -1.45
N ARG A 352 28.38 -5.06 -1.67
CA ARG A 352 29.57 -4.60 -2.37
C ARG A 352 29.30 -4.44 -3.87
N ASP A 353 28.60 -5.38 -4.49
CA ASP A 353 28.14 -5.28 -5.88
C ASP A 353 27.23 -4.05 -6.06
N ALA A 354 26.32 -3.81 -5.12
CA ALA A 354 25.48 -2.61 -5.11
C ALA A 354 26.29 -1.32 -4.94
N PHE A 355 27.28 -1.31 -4.04
CA PHE A 355 28.22 -0.20 -3.86
C PHE A 355 28.99 0.09 -5.16
N ASP A 356 29.52 -0.94 -5.81
CA ASP A 356 30.28 -0.79 -7.06
C ASP A 356 29.41 -0.33 -8.23
N HIS A 357 28.16 -0.79 -8.27
CA HIS A 357 27.16 -0.33 -9.23
C HIS A 357 26.85 1.17 -9.04
N ILE A 358 26.49 1.60 -7.83
CA ILE A 358 26.10 3.00 -7.60
C ILE A 358 27.28 3.97 -7.66
N THR A 359 28.49 3.54 -7.31
CA THR A 359 29.71 4.36 -7.47
C THR A 359 30.26 4.32 -8.91
N GLY A 360 29.61 3.55 -9.79
CA GLY A 360 29.83 3.44 -11.23
C GLY A 360 29.68 4.76 -11.99
N ARG A 361 30.06 4.70 -13.27
CA ARG A 361 30.09 5.86 -14.19
C ARG A 361 28.71 6.40 -14.54
N ASP A 362 27.69 5.54 -14.51
CA ASP A 362 26.32 5.84 -14.94
C ASP A 362 25.73 7.02 -14.18
N GLY A 363 25.07 7.95 -14.88
CA GLY A 363 24.37 9.09 -14.26
C GLY A 363 23.07 8.70 -13.53
N LEU A 364 22.56 7.49 -13.78
CA LEU A 364 21.44 6.88 -13.05
C LEU A 364 21.86 5.49 -12.56
N ALA A 365 21.68 5.23 -11.27
CA ALA A 365 21.83 3.89 -10.70
C ALA A 365 20.64 3.58 -9.79
N SER A 366 20.28 2.29 -9.68
CA SER A 366 19.19 1.86 -8.81
C SER A 366 19.61 0.71 -7.91
N VAL A 367 19.13 0.72 -6.66
CA VAL A 367 19.31 -0.37 -5.69
C VAL A 367 17.95 -0.82 -5.20
N VAL A 368 17.64 -2.08 -5.46
CA VAL A 368 16.47 -2.76 -4.91
C VAL A 368 16.96 -3.67 -3.80
N GLY A 369 16.33 -3.61 -2.63
CA GLY A 369 16.67 -4.58 -1.60
C GLY A 369 15.54 -4.83 -0.64
N TYR A 370 15.47 -6.07 -0.15
CA TYR A 370 14.45 -6.48 0.81
C TYR A 370 14.55 -5.69 2.13
N ALA A 371 13.52 -5.82 2.95
CA ALA A 371 13.48 -5.23 4.27
C ALA A 371 14.60 -5.83 5.13
N GLY A 372 15.46 -4.97 5.70
CA GLY A 372 16.52 -5.42 6.60
C GLY A 372 17.81 -5.88 5.92
N THR A 373 18.05 -5.52 4.66
CA THR A 373 19.29 -5.88 3.92
C THR A 373 20.45 -4.89 4.11
N GLY A 374 20.27 -3.84 4.91
CA GLY A 374 21.34 -2.90 5.25
C GLY A 374 21.68 -1.84 4.18
N LYS A 375 20.72 -1.49 3.30
CA LYS A 375 20.89 -0.48 2.24
C LYS A 375 21.51 0.84 2.72
N SER A 376 21.05 1.38 3.85
CA SER A 376 21.54 2.66 4.40
C SER A 376 23.02 2.59 4.82
N ALA A 377 23.47 1.46 5.36
CA ALA A 377 24.88 1.28 5.73
C ALA A 377 25.78 1.29 4.49
N MET A 378 25.36 0.60 3.42
CA MET A 378 26.06 0.61 2.13
C MET A 378 26.10 2.03 1.53
N LEU A 379 24.99 2.77 1.61
CA LEU A 379 24.94 4.18 1.18
C LEU A 379 25.89 5.07 1.97
N GLY A 380 26.15 4.78 3.25
CA GLY A 380 27.13 5.50 4.05
C GLY A 380 28.56 5.31 3.55
N VAL A 381 28.90 4.09 3.12
CA VAL A 381 30.20 3.82 2.47
C VAL A 381 30.27 4.51 1.10
N ALA A 382 29.18 4.48 0.33
CA ALA A 382 29.10 5.17 -0.97
C ALA A 382 29.22 6.68 -0.84
N ARG A 383 28.59 7.30 0.18
CA ARG A 383 28.72 8.72 0.52
C ARG A 383 30.18 9.10 0.67
N GLU A 384 30.94 8.36 1.47
CA GLU A 384 32.36 8.62 1.68
C GLU A 384 33.17 8.49 0.39
N ALA A 385 32.86 7.50 -0.46
CA ALA A 385 33.52 7.34 -1.74
C ALA A 385 33.25 8.53 -2.68
N TRP A 386 32.00 8.99 -2.77
CA TRP A 386 31.60 10.16 -3.56
C TRP A 386 32.24 11.45 -3.04
N GLU A 387 32.21 11.70 -1.74
CA GLU A 387 32.80 12.91 -1.13
C GLU A 387 34.32 12.97 -1.34
N ARG A 388 35.01 11.83 -1.22
CA ARG A 388 36.45 11.73 -1.50
C ARG A 388 36.82 12.00 -2.96
N GLU A 389 35.91 11.75 -3.89
CA GLU A 389 36.06 12.09 -5.32
C GLU A 389 35.68 13.55 -5.60
N GLY A 390 35.09 14.25 -4.63
CA GLY A 390 34.69 15.65 -4.72
C GLY A 390 33.24 15.88 -5.14
N TYR A 391 32.37 14.88 -5.01
CA TYR A 391 30.92 15.08 -5.16
C TYR A 391 30.30 15.63 -3.88
N GLN A 392 29.22 16.40 -4.03
CA GLN A 392 28.29 16.74 -2.96
C GLN A 392 27.15 15.73 -2.95
N VAL A 393 26.91 15.07 -1.83
CA VAL A 393 25.89 14.03 -1.72
C VAL A 393 24.67 14.59 -0.97
N ARG A 394 23.50 14.49 -1.60
CA ARG A 394 22.24 15.01 -1.06
C ARG A 394 21.21 13.89 -1.02
N GLY A 395 20.52 13.76 0.11
CA GLY A 395 19.46 12.79 0.29
C GLY A 395 18.07 13.37 0.05
N ALA A 396 17.20 12.59 -0.55
CA ALA A 396 15.81 12.91 -0.78
C ALA A 396 14.92 11.72 -0.41
N ALA A 397 13.76 11.99 0.20
CA ALA A 397 12.73 10.98 0.42
C ALA A 397 11.33 11.60 0.38
N LEU A 398 10.30 10.77 0.28
CA LEU A 398 8.91 11.24 0.27
C LEU A 398 8.50 11.84 1.62
N SER A 399 8.93 11.23 2.73
CA SER A 399 8.55 11.60 4.08
C SER A 399 9.75 12.07 4.91
N GLY A 400 9.48 12.88 5.94
CA GLY A 400 10.53 13.34 6.88
C GLY A 400 11.22 12.16 7.58
N ILE A 401 10.45 11.15 7.98
CA ILE A 401 10.95 9.93 8.63
C ILE A 401 11.93 9.18 7.71
N ALA A 402 11.57 9.01 6.42
CA ALA A 402 12.45 8.32 5.47
C ALA A 402 13.73 9.11 5.19
N ALA A 403 13.64 10.45 5.05
CA ALA A 403 14.81 11.30 4.90
C ALA A 403 15.75 11.20 6.11
N GLU A 404 15.20 11.16 7.32
CA GLU A 404 16.01 11.05 8.52
C GLU A 404 16.57 9.65 8.76
N ASN A 405 15.85 8.59 8.38
CA ASN A 405 16.37 7.22 8.41
C ASN A 405 17.53 7.06 7.42
N LEU A 406 17.41 7.68 6.24
CA LEU A 406 18.51 7.79 5.29
C LEU A 406 19.69 8.51 5.92
N GLU A 407 19.49 9.71 6.49
CA GLU A 407 20.56 10.49 7.12
C GLU A 407 21.20 9.78 8.32
N GLY A 408 20.40 9.20 9.22
CA GLY A 408 20.90 8.48 10.39
C GLY A 408 21.64 7.19 10.04
N GLY A 409 21.19 6.49 8.99
CA GLY A 409 21.80 5.23 8.56
C GLY A 409 23.00 5.38 7.62
N SER A 410 23.13 6.51 6.91
CA SER A 410 24.18 6.73 5.88
C SER A 410 25.04 7.98 6.11
N GLY A 411 24.63 8.90 6.98
CA GLY A 411 25.26 10.22 7.13
C GLY A 411 24.99 11.19 5.98
N ILE A 412 24.15 10.83 5.01
CA ILE A 412 23.79 11.72 3.89
C ILE A 412 22.78 12.76 4.39
N THR A 413 23.13 14.05 4.27
CA THR A 413 22.20 15.13 4.64
C THR A 413 20.95 15.06 3.77
N SER A 414 19.79 14.87 4.40
CA SER A 414 18.57 14.48 3.69
C SER A 414 17.38 15.41 3.94
N ARG A 415 16.54 15.59 2.92
CA ARG A 415 15.29 16.36 3.03
C ARG A 415 14.12 15.67 2.33
N THR A 416 12.91 16.14 2.60
CA THR A 416 11.75 15.71 1.82
C THR A 416 11.84 16.26 0.39
N ILE A 417 11.35 15.49 -0.59
CA ILE A 417 11.30 15.93 -1.98
C ILE A 417 10.52 17.24 -2.10
N ALA A 418 9.39 17.38 -1.41
CA ALA A 418 8.62 18.62 -1.40
C ALA A 418 9.43 19.84 -0.91
N SER A 419 10.28 19.66 0.11
CA SER A 419 11.16 20.73 0.59
C SER A 419 12.23 21.10 -0.43
N LEU A 420 12.76 20.11 -1.16
CA LEU A 420 13.75 20.34 -2.23
C LEU A 420 13.10 21.05 -3.42
N GLU A 421 11.95 20.57 -3.89
CA GLU A 421 11.18 21.19 -4.98
C GLU A 421 10.84 22.65 -4.67
N HIS A 422 10.43 22.96 -3.44
CA HIS A 422 10.18 24.33 -3.00
C HIS A 422 11.46 25.18 -3.01
N GLY A 423 12.59 24.64 -2.57
CA GLY A 423 13.89 25.29 -2.66
C GLY A 423 14.27 25.59 -4.11
N TRP A 424 14.14 24.60 -4.99
CA TRP A 424 14.45 24.71 -6.41
C TRP A 424 13.62 25.79 -7.10
N ALA A 425 12.33 25.88 -6.80
CA ALA A 425 11.45 26.91 -7.33
C ALA A 425 11.86 28.34 -6.93
N GLN A 426 12.58 28.50 -5.82
CA GLN A 426 13.10 29.78 -5.33
C GLN A 426 14.57 30.03 -5.72
N GLY A 427 15.15 29.19 -6.57
CA GLY A 427 16.57 29.29 -6.94
C GLY A 427 17.53 28.86 -5.82
N ARG A 428 17.03 28.27 -4.74
CA ARG A 428 17.84 27.70 -3.65
C ARG A 428 18.07 26.21 -3.90
N ASP A 429 19.10 25.65 -3.27
CA ASP A 429 19.35 24.20 -3.25
C ASP A 429 19.46 23.53 -4.63
N GLN A 430 19.82 24.31 -5.66
CA GLN A 430 19.97 23.82 -7.03
C GLN A 430 21.00 22.69 -7.08
N LEU A 431 20.69 21.69 -7.90
CA LEU A 431 21.64 20.64 -8.22
C LEU A 431 22.62 21.12 -9.30
N GLY A 432 23.78 20.49 -9.38
CA GLY A 432 24.77 20.69 -10.42
C GLY A 432 25.51 19.40 -10.80
N PRO A 433 26.49 19.49 -11.72
CA PRO A 433 27.19 18.31 -12.26
C PRO A 433 28.04 17.53 -11.24
N LYS A 434 28.32 18.16 -10.10
CA LYS A 434 29.06 17.57 -8.97
C LYS A 434 28.14 17.13 -7.82
N ASP A 435 26.83 17.09 -8.03
CA ASP A 435 25.90 16.54 -7.06
C ASP A 435 25.54 15.08 -7.35
N VAL A 436 25.38 14.29 -6.27
CA VAL A 436 24.75 12.98 -6.26
C VAL A 436 23.48 13.09 -5.43
N LEU A 437 22.32 12.93 -6.07
CA LEU A 437 21.02 12.89 -5.42
C LEU A 437 20.64 11.44 -5.12
N VAL A 438 20.66 11.06 -3.84
CA VAL A 438 20.20 9.76 -3.36
C VAL A 438 18.74 9.86 -2.96
N VAL A 439 17.87 9.12 -3.63
CA VAL A 439 16.43 9.09 -3.37
C VAL A 439 16.07 7.77 -2.70
N ASP A 440 15.76 7.79 -1.41
CA ASP A 440 15.39 6.60 -0.63
C ASP A 440 13.86 6.42 -0.53
N GLU A 441 13.44 5.17 -0.26
CA GLU A 441 12.05 4.71 -0.30
C GLU A 441 11.34 5.12 -1.62
N ALA A 442 12.08 5.02 -2.73
CA ALA A 442 11.64 5.49 -4.04
C ALA A 442 10.35 4.78 -4.55
N GLY A 443 10.06 3.58 -4.03
CA GLY A 443 8.83 2.84 -4.32
C GLY A 443 7.53 3.55 -3.91
N MET A 444 7.61 4.51 -2.99
CA MET A 444 6.45 5.30 -2.55
C MET A 444 6.21 6.57 -3.38
N ILE A 445 7.12 6.92 -4.29
CA ILE A 445 7.05 8.16 -5.06
C ILE A 445 6.18 7.93 -6.31
N GLY A 446 5.14 8.76 -6.48
CA GLY A 446 4.27 8.72 -7.67
C GLY A 446 4.94 9.24 -8.93
N THR A 447 4.38 8.90 -10.09
CA THR A 447 4.94 9.21 -11.42
C THR A 447 5.22 10.69 -11.63
N ARG A 448 4.29 11.57 -11.26
CA ARG A 448 4.46 13.02 -11.49
C ARG A 448 5.59 13.61 -10.65
N GLN A 449 5.69 13.22 -9.37
CA GLN A 449 6.76 13.73 -8.52
C GLN A 449 8.12 13.13 -8.91
N MET A 450 8.18 11.84 -9.26
CA MET A 450 9.41 11.24 -9.78
C MET A 450 9.86 11.92 -11.07
N GLU A 451 8.94 12.23 -11.99
CA GLU A 451 9.26 12.94 -13.24
C GLU A 451 9.92 14.29 -12.98
N ARG A 452 9.37 15.11 -12.08
CA ARG A 452 9.96 16.43 -11.74
C ARG A 452 11.34 16.31 -11.14
N VAL A 453 11.56 15.36 -10.23
CA VAL A 453 12.88 15.10 -9.62
C VAL A 453 13.89 14.66 -10.67
N MET A 454 13.53 13.69 -11.52
CA MET A 454 14.40 13.14 -12.56
C MET A 454 14.73 14.20 -13.63
N SER A 455 13.74 14.97 -14.08
CA SER A 455 13.93 16.08 -15.03
C SER A 455 14.84 17.16 -14.46
N HIS A 456 14.66 17.56 -13.20
CA HIS A 456 15.52 18.56 -12.57
C HIS A 456 16.97 18.08 -12.44
N ALA A 457 17.19 16.83 -11.98
CA ALA A 457 18.53 16.26 -11.88
C ALA A 457 19.22 16.11 -13.24
N ARG A 458 18.47 15.68 -14.26
CA ARG A 458 18.92 15.63 -15.65
C ARG A 458 19.40 16.99 -16.14
N ASP A 459 18.59 18.02 -15.99
CA ASP A 459 18.91 19.37 -16.47
C ASP A 459 20.12 19.96 -15.75
N ALA A 460 20.26 19.65 -14.45
CA ALA A 460 21.40 20.06 -13.63
C ALA A 460 22.73 19.34 -13.92
N GLY A 461 22.72 18.21 -14.63
CA GLY A 461 23.93 17.41 -14.79
C GLY A 461 24.21 16.43 -13.63
N ALA A 462 23.31 16.34 -12.64
CA ALA A 462 23.54 15.57 -11.42
C ALA A 462 23.39 14.05 -11.63
N LYS A 463 24.04 13.27 -10.78
CA LYS A 463 23.81 11.82 -10.68
C LYS A 463 22.58 11.57 -9.83
N VAL A 464 21.77 10.58 -10.20
CA VAL A 464 20.65 10.08 -9.38
C VAL A 464 20.90 8.64 -8.96
N VAL A 465 20.72 8.36 -7.67
CA VAL A 465 20.73 7.01 -7.12
C VAL A 465 19.38 6.73 -6.47
N LEU A 466 18.58 5.84 -7.07
CA LEU A 466 17.28 5.46 -6.55
C LEU A 466 17.40 4.23 -5.66
N VAL A 467 16.87 4.29 -4.45
CA VAL A 467 16.95 3.20 -3.47
C VAL A 467 15.55 2.90 -2.95
N GLY A 468 15.21 1.63 -2.86
CA GLY A 468 13.91 1.25 -2.32
C GLY A 468 13.63 -0.24 -2.39
N ASP A 469 12.37 -0.57 -2.14
CA ASP A 469 11.82 -1.91 -2.28
C ASP A 469 10.43 -1.78 -2.93
N PRO A 470 10.24 -2.21 -4.19
CA PRO A 470 8.95 -2.09 -4.86
C PRO A 470 7.86 -2.95 -4.20
N GLU A 471 8.24 -3.88 -3.32
CA GLU A 471 7.32 -4.77 -2.62
C GLU A 471 6.82 -4.19 -1.30
N GLN A 472 7.42 -3.10 -0.80
CA GLN A 472 6.90 -2.36 0.35
C GLN A 472 5.68 -1.52 -0.04
N LEU A 473 5.26 -0.60 0.85
CA LEU A 473 4.06 0.22 0.65
C LEU A 473 4.11 0.97 -0.69
N GLN A 474 2.98 0.97 -1.39
CA GLN A 474 2.84 1.59 -2.70
C GLN A 474 2.69 3.11 -2.59
N ALA A 475 3.00 3.81 -3.69
CA ALA A 475 2.75 5.23 -3.80
C ALA A 475 1.26 5.58 -3.58
N ILE A 476 1.02 6.69 -2.88
CA ILE A 476 -0.32 7.24 -2.71
C ILE A 476 -0.82 7.82 -4.04
N GLU A 477 0.07 8.55 -4.73
CA GLU A 477 -0.17 9.09 -6.06
C GLU A 477 -0.17 8.00 -7.15
N ALA A 478 -0.59 8.38 -8.36
CA ALA A 478 -0.63 7.48 -9.50
C ALA A 478 0.76 6.95 -9.90
N GLY A 479 0.78 5.67 -10.28
CA GLY A 479 1.89 5.02 -10.95
C GLY A 479 2.90 4.31 -10.03
N ALA A 480 3.70 3.43 -10.64
CA ALA A 480 4.80 2.69 -10.04
C ALA A 480 6.14 3.09 -10.69
N ALA A 481 6.50 4.39 -10.59
CA ALA A 481 7.63 4.98 -11.29
C ALA A 481 8.97 4.26 -11.01
N PHE A 482 9.27 4.00 -9.73
CA PHE A 482 10.50 3.30 -9.34
C PHE A 482 10.57 1.88 -9.93
N ARG A 483 9.45 1.14 -9.96
CA ARG A 483 9.38 -0.18 -10.62
C ARG A 483 9.67 -0.05 -12.11
N SER A 484 9.06 0.92 -12.78
CA SER A 484 9.25 1.14 -14.22
C SER A 484 10.71 1.45 -14.57
N ILE A 485 11.37 2.34 -13.80
CA ILE A 485 12.78 2.71 -13.99
C ILE A 485 13.70 1.50 -13.76
N THR A 486 13.51 0.78 -12.66
CA THR A 486 14.33 -0.39 -12.31
C THR A 486 14.15 -1.53 -13.31
N GLU A 487 12.93 -1.78 -13.79
CA GLU A 487 12.68 -2.80 -14.80
C GLU A 487 13.34 -2.48 -16.15
N ARG A 488 13.48 -1.20 -16.49
CA ARG A 488 14.04 -0.71 -17.76
C ARG A 488 15.56 -0.61 -17.74
N HIS A 489 16.13 -0.02 -16.69
CA HIS A 489 17.56 0.28 -16.59
C HIS A 489 18.35 -0.75 -15.79
N GLY A 490 17.66 -1.68 -15.13
CA GLY A 490 18.26 -2.59 -14.17
C GLY A 490 18.45 -1.94 -12.80
N ALA A 491 18.80 -2.78 -11.83
CA ALA A 491 19.15 -2.38 -10.48
C ALA A 491 20.13 -3.39 -9.90
N ALA A 492 20.96 -2.95 -8.96
CA ALA A 492 21.63 -3.88 -8.06
C ALA A 492 20.61 -4.41 -7.04
N GLU A 493 20.55 -5.72 -6.88
CA GLU A 493 19.63 -6.39 -5.95
C GLU A 493 20.38 -6.84 -4.70
N ILE A 494 19.85 -6.49 -3.53
CA ILE A 494 20.33 -6.98 -2.23
C ILE A 494 19.21 -7.80 -1.60
N THR A 495 19.37 -9.11 -1.60
CA THR A 495 18.40 -10.11 -1.15
C THR A 495 18.78 -10.78 0.16
N GLU A 496 20.03 -10.60 0.60
CA GLU A 496 20.56 -11.11 1.86
C GLU A 496 20.01 -10.32 3.04
N ILE A 497 19.13 -10.97 3.81
CA ILE A 497 18.48 -10.39 4.97
C ILE A 497 19.41 -10.49 6.17
N ARG A 498 19.80 -9.34 6.73
CA ARG A 498 20.70 -9.25 7.89
C ARG A 498 20.00 -8.84 9.18
N ARG A 499 18.73 -8.39 9.09
CA ARG A 499 17.93 -7.96 10.25
C ARG A 499 17.50 -9.12 11.14
N GLN A 500 16.93 -10.18 10.55
CA GLN A 500 16.52 -11.37 11.29
C GLN A 500 17.73 -12.28 11.55
N ARG A 501 17.83 -12.81 12.77
CA ARG A 501 18.98 -13.65 13.18
C ARG A 501 18.82 -15.09 12.72
N GLU A 502 17.61 -15.64 12.85
CA GLU A 502 17.30 -17.03 12.53
C GLU A 502 17.06 -17.25 11.03
N ASP A 503 17.59 -18.35 10.47
CA ASP A 503 17.50 -18.61 9.03
C ASP A 503 16.06 -18.83 8.54
N TRP A 504 15.22 -19.48 9.35
CA TRP A 504 13.80 -19.67 9.00
C TRP A 504 13.04 -18.34 8.92
N GLN A 505 13.44 -17.33 9.71
CA GLN A 505 12.85 -16.00 9.67
C GLN A 505 13.32 -15.23 8.43
N LYS A 506 14.60 -15.36 8.05
CA LYS A 506 15.11 -14.82 6.79
C LYS A 506 14.33 -15.41 5.60
N GLU A 507 14.10 -16.72 5.59
CA GLU A 507 13.30 -17.38 4.54
C GLU A 507 11.83 -16.92 4.57
N ALA A 508 11.22 -16.75 5.75
CA ALA A 508 9.86 -16.21 5.87
C ALA A 508 9.77 -14.75 5.37
N THR A 509 10.75 -13.90 5.69
CA THR A 509 10.86 -12.53 5.17
C THR A 509 11.02 -12.53 3.65
N ARG A 510 11.85 -13.42 3.09
CA ARG A 510 11.98 -13.62 1.64
C ARG A 510 10.68 -14.10 1.00
N ALA A 511 9.94 -14.97 1.68
CA ALA A 511 8.61 -15.41 1.24
C ALA A 511 7.61 -14.24 1.20
N LEU A 512 7.59 -13.37 2.20
CA LEU A 512 6.78 -12.14 2.19
C LEU A 512 7.17 -11.21 1.03
N ALA A 513 8.47 -10.93 0.87
CA ALA A 513 8.99 -10.08 -0.19
C ALA A 513 8.60 -10.61 -1.58
N THR A 514 8.63 -11.94 -1.77
CA THR A 514 8.29 -12.59 -3.05
C THR A 514 6.80 -12.91 -3.24
N GLY A 515 5.94 -12.58 -2.27
CA GLY A 515 4.48 -12.75 -2.38
C GLY A 515 3.97 -14.11 -1.99
N ARG A 516 4.83 -14.95 -1.44
CA ARG A 516 4.49 -16.22 -0.80
C ARG A 516 4.03 -15.96 0.63
N THR A 517 3.13 -14.99 0.82
CA THR A 517 2.65 -14.56 2.15
C THR A 517 2.07 -15.72 2.96
N ALA A 518 1.34 -16.63 2.31
CA ALA A 518 0.83 -17.83 2.98
C ALA A 518 1.94 -18.75 3.52
N GLU A 519 3.05 -18.89 2.79
CA GLU A 519 4.22 -19.68 3.24
C GLU A 519 4.86 -19.04 4.47
N ALA A 520 5.06 -17.72 4.44
CA ALA A 520 5.59 -16.97 5.58
C ALA A 520 4.67 -17.08 6.82
N LEU A 521 3.36 -16.88 6.64
CA LEU A 521 2.39 -17.00 7.73
C LEU A 521 2.39 -18.41 8.33
N ASN A 522 2.51 -19.45 7.50
CA ASN A 522 2.63 -20.81 8.00
C ASN A 522 3.94 -21.04 8.77
N ALA A 523 5.05 -20.45 8.32
CA ALA A 523 6.33 -20.53 9.04
C ALA A 523 6.24 -19.87 10.43
N TYR A 524 5.67 -18.66 10.52
CA TYR A 524 5.45 -18.01 11.81
C TYR A 524 4.44 -18.77 12.68
N ALA A 525 3.35 -19.29 12.11
CA ALA A 525 2.38 -20.09 12.85
C ALA A 525 2.99 -21.37 13.44
N ALA A 526 3.86 -22.05 12.69
CA ALA A 526 4.58 -23.24 13.16
C ALA A 526 5.51 -22.96 14.35
N HIS A 527 5.95 -21.70 14.51
CA HIS A 527 6.77 -21.24 15.62
C HIS A 527 5.94 -20.52 16.72
N GLY A 528 4.61 -20.67 16.71
CA GLY A 528 3.74 -20.07 17.74
C GLY A 528 3.68 -18.54 17.69
N MET A 529 3.94 -17.94 16.52
CA MET A 529 4.00 -16.49 16.32
C MET A 529 2.74 -15.92 15.64
N VAL A 530 1.74 -16.75 15.35
CA VAL A 530 0.44 -16.33 14.80
C VAL A 530 -0.67 -16.77 15.77
N HIS A 531 -1.46 -15.81 16.21
CA HIS A 531 -2.44 -15.96 17.28
C HIS A 531 -3.83 -15.58 16.78
N ALA A 532 -4.82 -16.43 17.06
CA ALA A 532 -6.20 -16.24 16.65
C ALA A 532 -7.08 -16.12 17.88
N ALA A 533 -7.88 -15.07 17.97
CA ALA A 533 -8.91 -14.90 19.00
C ALA A 533 -10.31 -14.87 18.37
N ASP A 534 -11.35 -14.98 19.18
CA ASP A 534 -12.73 -15.02 18.69
C ASP A 534 -13.17 -13.71 18.03
N THR A 535 -12.75 -12.57 18.58
CA THR A 535 -13.02 -11.23 18.01
C THR A 535 -11.75 -10.41 17.88
N ARG A 536 -11.81 -9.31 17.11
CA ARG A 536 -10.69 -8.38 17.01
C ARG A 536 -10.33 -7.77 18.37
N GLU A 537 -11.32 -7.43 19.18
CA GLU A 537 -11.12 -6.89 20.53
C GLU A 537 -10.37 -7.88 21.42
N ALA A 538 -10.75 -9.17 21.39
CA ALA A 538 -10.04 -10.21 22.12
C ALA A 538 -8.59 -10.37 21.62
N ALA A 539 -8.38 -10.35 20.30
CA ALA A 539 -7.05 -10.42 19.70
C ALA A 539 -6.16 -9.25 20.13
N ARG A 540 -6.74 -8.05 20.25
CA ARG A 540 -6.06 -6.84 20.72
C ARG A 540 -5.65 -6.96 22.19
N ALA A 541 -6.57 -7.39 23.05
CA ALA A 541 -6.30 -7.59 24.47
C ALA A 541 -5.19 -8.64 24.71
N GLU A 542 -5.24 -9.77 23.99
CA GLU A 542 -4.22 -10.83 24.03
C GLU A 542 -2.85 -10.33 23.53
N LEU A 543 -2.83 -9.51 22.47
CA LEU A 543 -1.62 -8.89 21.95
C LEU A 543 -0.98 -8.00 23.02
N VAL A 544 -1.76 -7.11 23.64
CA VAL A 544 -1.26 -6.19 24.67
C VAL A 544 -0.77 -6.96 25.89
N GLU A 545 -1.44 -8.04 26.28
CA GLU A 545 -0.99 -8.91 27.36
C GLU A 545 0.34 -9.61 27.01
N GLY A 546 0.48 -10.12 25.79
CA GLY A 546 1.71 -10.72 25.30
C GLY A 546 2.87 -9.72 25.27
N TRP A 547 2.61 -8.50 24.81
CA TRP A 547 3.55 -7.40 24.83
C TRP A 547 3.99 -7.04 26.25
N ASP A 548 3.06 -6.93 27.20
CA ASP A 548 3.37 -6.56 28.59
C ASP A 548 4.18 -7.65 29.30
N ARG A 549 3.82 -8.93 29.12
CA ARG A 549 4.62 -10.06 29.63
C ARG A 549 6.06 -10.02 29.11
N GLN A 550 6.26 -9.74 27.83
CA GLN A 550 7.60 -9.62 27.24
C GLN A 550 8.34 -8.38 27.73
N ARG A 551 7.64 -7.28 27.95
CA ARG A 551 8.21 -6.04 28.50
C ARG A 551 8.75 -6.25 29.91
N GLN A 552 8.02 -6.98 30.76
CA GLN A 552 8.45 -7.30 32.11
C GLN A 552 9.59 -8.32 32.13
N ALA A 553 9.55 -9.32 31.25
CA ALA A 553 10.58 -10.34 31.17
C ALA A 553 11.93 -9.80 30.65
N ASP A 554 11.90 -8.93 29.63
CA ASP A 554 13.09 -8.46 28.90
C ASP A 554 13.15 -6.92 28.80
N PRO A 555 13.17 -6.13 29.90
CA PRO A 555 12.92 -4.68 29.88
C PRO A 555 13.77 -3.88 28.89
N ASP A 556 15.05 -4.24 28.72
CA ASP A 556 16.01 -3.54 27.86
C ASP A 556 15.81 -3.77 26.35
N ARG A 557 14.96 -4.72 25.96
CA ARG A 557 14.73 -5.03 24.53
C ARG A 557 13.81 -4.01 23.88
N SER A 558 14.17 -3.56 22.69
CA SER A 558 13.36 -2.64 21.91
C SER A 558 12.09 -3.33 21.38
N ARG A 559 10.94 -2.65 21.49
CA ARG A 559 9.65 -3.23 21.13
C ARG A 559 8.68 -2.19 20.58
N ILE A 560 7.79 -2.63 19.69
CA ILE A 560 6.72 -1.79 19.14
C ILE A 560 5.49 -2.63 18.79
N ILE A 561 4.31 -2.05 19.02
CA ILE A 561 3.04 -2.59 18.54
C ILE A 561 2.70 -1.94 17.19
N LEU A 562 2.31 -2.73 16.21
CA LEU A 562 2.04 -2.30 14.85
C LEU A 562 0.64 -2.69 14.41
N THR A 563 0.02 -1.85 13.62
CA THR A 563 -1.25 -2.17 12.96
C THR A 563 -1.44 -1.31 11.71
N HIS A 564 -2.52 -1.53 10.99
CA HIS A 564 -2.84 -0.81 9.77
C HIS A 564 -3.40 0.60 10.06
N THR A 565 -4.09 0.77 11.20
CA THR A 565 -4.96 1.91 11.46
C THR A 565 -4.50 2.68 12.71
N ASN A 566 -4.33 4.02 12.72
CA ASN A 566 -4.08 4.72 13.99
C ASN A 566 -5.21 4.67 15.09
N ALA A 567 -6.36 4.06 14.86
CA ALA A 567 -7.53 3.98 15.72
C ALA A 567 -7.38 2.67 16.46
N GLU A 568 -7.01 1.61 15.74
CA GLU A 568 -6.38 0.46 16.37
C GLU A 568 -5.11 0.91 17.11
N VAL A 569 -4.25 1.81 16.58
CA VAL A 569 -3.12 2.35 17.37
C VAL A 569 -3.59 3.08 18.62
N ARG A 570 -4.66 3.88 18.55
CA ARG A 570 -5.19 4.61 19.69
C ARG A 570 -5.69 3.64 20.77
N GLU A 571 -6.53 2.68 20.38
CA GLU A 571 -7.03 1.64 21.28
C GLU A 571 -5.87 0.81 21.86
N LEU A 572 -4.86 0.45 21.04
CA LEU A 572 -3.66 -0.26 21.49
C LEU A 572 -2.81 0.57 22.46
N ASN A 573 -2.67 1.88 22.23
CA ASN A 573 -1.97 2.79 23.14
C ASN A 573 -2.71 2.91 24.47
N GLU A 574 -4.04 3.07 24.44
CA GLU A 574 -4.88 3.16 25.63
C GLU A 574 -4.83 1.85 26.44
N GLU A 575 -4.96 0.69 25.79
CA GLU A 575 -4.87 -0.63 26.45
C GLU A 575 -3.46 -0.90 27.01
N ALA A 576 -2.40 -0.60 26.25
CA ALA A 576 -1.01 -0.77 26.70
C ALA A 576 -0.70 0.10 27.92
N ARG A 577 -1.11 1.38 27.89
CA ARG A 577 -0.99 2.28 29.03
C ARG A 577 -1.78 1.79 30.24
N GLY A 578 -2.98 1.26 30.02
CA GLY A 578 -3.82 0.67 31.05
C GLY A 578 -3.10 -0.44 31.83
N ARG A 579 -2.28 -1.28 31.15
CA ARG A 579 -1.46 -2.31 31.81
C ARG A 579 -0.39 -1.70 32.72
N LEU A 580 0.37 -0.71 32.24
CA LEU A 580 1.41 -0.04 33.05
C LEU A 580 0.80 0.66 34.26
N ARG A 581 -0.38 1.28 34.10
CA ARG A 581 -1.11 1.89 35.20
C ARG A 581 -1.56 0.86 36.24
N ALA A 582 -2.15 -0.25 35.80
CA ALA A 582 -2.56 -1.33 36.70
C ALA A 582 -1.36 -1.95 37.44
N GLY A 583 -0.18 -1.95 36.82
CA GLY A 583 1.09 -2.37 37.44
C GLY A 583 1.69 -1.35 38.42
N GLY A 584 1.14 -0.14 38.53
CA GLY A 584 1.70 0.93 39.38
C GLY A 584 3.01 1.54 38.85
N GLU A 585 3.28 1.40 37.56
CA GLU A 585 4.52 1.85 36.91
C GLU A 585 4.45 3.27 36.35
N LEU A 586 3.25 3.88 36.39
CA LEU A 586 3.02 5.25 35.95
C LEU A 586 2.85 6.19 37.14
N GLY A 587 3.40 7.39 37.02
CA GLY A 587 3.12 8.48 37.95
C GLY A 587 1.69 9.04 37.83
N GLU A 588 1.47 10.18 38.48
CA GLU A 588 0.21 10.92 38.38
C GLU A 588 -0.03 11.43 36.95
N ASP A 589 -1.31 11.47 36.55
CA ASP A 589 -1.71 12.03 35.27
C ASP A 589 -1.54 13.55 35.24
N VAL A 590 -0.97 14.00 34.13
CA VAL A 590 -0.95 15.40 33.74
C VAL A 590 -1.58 15.50 32.36
N ALA A 591 -2.63 16.31 32.26
CA ALA A 591 -3.34 16.54 31.00
C ALA A 591 -2.54 17.51 30.11
N PHE A 592 -2.31 17.12 28.86
CA PHE A 592 -1.69 17.97 27.84
C PHE A 592 -2.62 18.13 26.63
N THR A 593 -2.69 19.34 26.07
CA THR A 593 -3.33 19.57 24.77
C THR A 593 -2.30 19.30 23.68
N THR A 594 -2.46 18.19 22.97
CA THR A 594 -1.64 17.86 21.79
C THR A 594 -2.33 18.34 20.51
N ASP A 595 -1.62 18.32 19.37
CA ASP A 595 -2.21 18.56 18.03
C ASP A 595 -3.37 17.59 17.74
N ARG A 596 -3.39 16.46 18.46
CA ARG A 596 -4.36 15.36 18.36
C ARG A 596 -5.48 15.42 19.40
N GLY A 597 -5.60 16.58 20.05
CA GLY A 597 -6.52 16.82 21.16
C GLY A 597 -5.89 16.53 22.53
N THR A 598 -6.69 16.67 23.57
CA THR A 598 -6.24 16.49 24.95
C THR A 598 -5.95 15.02 25.25
N ARG A 599 -4.84 14.75 25.92
CA ARG A 599 -4.39 13.42 26.34
C ARG A 599 -3.72 13.51 27.70
N ASP A 600 -3.90 12.47 28.52
CA ASP A 600 -3.23 12.36 29.81
C ASP A 600 -1.90 11.63 29.64
N PHE A 601 -0.84 12.17 30.22
CA PHE A 601 0.49 11.59 30.25
C PHE A 601 0.99 11.54 31.69
N ALA A 602 1.83 10.57 32.01
CA ALA A 602 2.46 10.40 33.31
C ALA A 602 3.95 10.14 33.17
N ALA A 603 4.72 10.36 34.24
CA ALA A 603 6.08 9.80 34.30
C ALA A 603 6.01 8.27 34.12
N GLY A 604 6.92 7.71 33.32
CA GLY A 604 6.92 6.31 32.89
C GLY A 604 6.23 6.06 31.54
N ASP A 605 5.42 7.00 31.04
CA ASP A 605 4.72 6.79 29.76
C ASP A 605 5.66 6.75 28.56
N ARG A 606 5.27 5.97 27.55
CA ARG A 606 5.92 5.96 26.24
C ARG A 606 5.37 7.10 25.37
N LEU A 607 6.25 7.92 24.82
CA LEU A 607 5.90 9.06 23.98
C LEU A 607 6.50 8.92 22.57
N MET A 608 5.73 9.33 21.57
CA MET A 608 6.14 9.51 20.18
C MET A 608 6.02 10.98 19.79
N PHE A 609 7.12 11.56 19.29
CA PHE A 609 7.11 12.88 18.66
C PHE A 609 6.51 12.78 17.26
N LEU A 610 5.68 13.74 16.83
CA LEU A 610 4.91 13.71 15.58
C LEU A 610 5.33 14.81 14.58
N ARG A 611 6.15 15.76 15.01
CA ARG A 611 6.68 16.82 14.16
C ARG A 611 8.19 16.99 14.37
N ASN A 612 8.90 17.38 13.32
CA ASN A 612 10.31 17.66 13.47
C ASN A 612 10.51 18.97 14.24
N GLU A 613 11.42 18.99 15.20
CA GLU A 613 11.79 20.21 15.92
C GLU A 613 13.30 20.22 16.18
N ARG A 614 14.01 21.05 15.40
CA ARG A 614 15.48 21.11 15.41
C ARG A 614 16.02 21.59 16.75
N SER A 615 15.33 22.54 17.40
CA SER A 615 15.77 23.08 18.70
C SER A 615 15.77 22.01 19.80
N LEU A 616 14.84 21.07 19.73
CA LEU A 616 14.74 19.93 20.64
C LEU A 616 15.59 18.73 20.19
N GLY A 617 16.09 18.75 18.95
CA GLY A 617 16.76 17.60 18.32
C GLY A 617 15.85 16.38 18.15
N VAL A 618 14.52 16.57 18.19
CA VAL A 618 13.52 15.50 18.07
C VAL A 618 12.89 15.52 16.68
N LYS A 619 12.47 14.35 16.26
CA LYS A 619 12.00 14.08 14.90
C LYS A 619 10.64 13.39 14.93
N ASN A 620 9.84 13.52 13.89
CA ASN A 620 8.60 12.74 13.75
C ASN A 620 8.92 11.23 13.82
N GLY A 621 8.16 10.48 14.60
CA GLY A 621 8.41 9.06 14.89
C GLY A 621 9.46 8.80 15.98
N THR A 622 10.14 9.82 16.52
CA THR A 622 11.08 9.63 17.64
C THR A 622 10.33 9.09 18.85
N LEU A 623 10.85 8.02 19.44
CA LEU A 623 10.31 7.43 20.66
C LEU A 623 11.17 7.79 21.88
N GLY A 624 10.50 7.93 23.01
CA GLY A 624 11.14 8.11 24.30
C GLY A 624 10.21 7.76 25.45
N THR A 625 10.76 7.73 26.65
CA THR A 625 10.03 7.49 27.88
C THR A 625 9.99 8.78 28.69
N ILE A 626 8.82 9.18 29.16
CA ILE A 626 8.63 10.37 29.98
C ILE A 626 9.28 10.11 31.34
N GLU A 627 10.27 10.92 31.71
CA GLU A 627 10.86 10.87 33.05
C GLU A 627 10.11 11.80 34.01
N ARG A 628 9.62 12.92 33.50
CA ARG A 628 8.84 13.89 34.27
C ARG A 628 7.78 14.56 33.41
N ALA A 629 6.56 14.64 33.94
CA ALA A 629 5.46 15.39 33.38
C ALA A 629 5.02 16.44 34.42
N ASP A 630 5.14 17.72 34.08
CA ASP A 630 4.62 18.83 34.88
C ASP A 630 3.56 19.58 34.05
N PRO A 631 2.64 20.34 34.68
CA PRO A 631 1.68 21.15 33.94
C PRO A 631 2.36 22.09 32.93
N GLY A 632 2.22 21.80 31.64
CA GLY A 632 2.77 22.60 30.54
C GLY A 632 4.19 22.26 30.09
N SER A 633 4.95 21.44 30.82
CA SER A 633 6.29 21.03 30.39
C SER A 633 6.55 19.54 30.60
N MET A 634 7.36 18.95 29.74
CA MET A 634 7.67 17.52 29.79
C MET A 634 9.15 17.27 29.59
N THR A 635 9.68 16.31 30.34
CA THR A 635 11.04 15.79 30.19
C THR A 635 10.98 14.33 29.74
N VAL A 636 11.53 14.06 28.57
CA VAL A 636 11.50 12.76 27.90
C VAL A 636 12.92 12.26 27.68
N ARG A 637 13.21 11.05 28.14
CA ARG A 637 14.42 10.33 27.78
C ARG A 637 14.18 9.56 26.48
N LEU A 638 14.83 10.01 25.41
CA LEU A 638 14.76 9.35 24.11
C LEU A 638 15.45 7.99 24.16
N ASP A 639 15.10 7.09 23.24
CA ASP A 639 15.71 5.76 23.13
C ASP A 639 17.22 5.79 22.89
N GLY A 640 17.71 6.87 22.26
CA GLY A 640 19.14 7.11 22.09
C GLY A 640 19.86 7.56 23.38
N GLY A 641 19.19 7.54 24.53
CA GLY A 641 19.72 7.93 25.84
C GLY A 641 19.72 9.44 26.13
N ARG A 642 19.48 10.28 25.12
CA ARG A 642 19.43 11.74 25.28
C ARG A 642 18.13 12.17 25.98
N GLN A 643 18.24 13.10 26.92
CA GLN A 643 17.10 13.74 27.56
C GLN A 643 16.67 14.99 26.76
N VAL A 644 15.36 15.19 26.62
CA VAL A 644 14.75 16.35 25.97
C VAL A 644 13.71 16.94 26.89
N GLN A 645 13.80 18.25 27.14
CA GLN A 645 12.77 19.01 27.84
C GLN A 645 12.10 19.97 26.87
N PHE A 646 10.78 20.06 26.90
CA PHE A 646 10.03 20.99 26.05
C PHE A 646 8.77 21.51 26.75
N ASP A 647 8.36 22.71 26.33
CA ASP A 647 7.05 23.29 26.66
C ASP A 647 6.01 22.74 25.67
N ALA A 648 4.98 22.08 26.21
CA ALA A 648 3.94 21.45 25.43
C ALA A 648 3.03 22.46 24.70
N LYS A 649 2.99 23.72 25.12
CA LYS A 649 2.30 24.81 24.39
C LYS A 649 3.07 25.22 23.15
N ALA A 650 4.40 25.20 23.21
CA ALA A 650 5.26 25.53 22.07
C ALA A 650 5.38 24.36 21.08
N TYR A 651 5.34 23.13 21.60
CA TYR A 651 5.42 21.91 20.82
C TYR A 651 4.32 20.92 21.25
N ALA A 652 3.18 20.95 20.56
CA ALA A 652 2.02 20.09 20.83
C ALA A 652 1.97 18.81 19.96
N ALA A 653 2.95 18.63 19.07
CA ALA A 653 2.97 17.54 18.11
C ALA A 653 3.57 16.25 18.70
N PHE A 654 2.91 15.64 19.68
CA PHE A 654 3.32 14.38 20.31
C PHE A 654 2.10 13.54 20.70
N ASP A 655 2.30 12.23 20.85
CA ASP A 655 1.24 11.27 21.21
C ASP A 655 1.87 10.07 21.95
N HIS A 656 1.04 9.12 22.40
CA HIS A 656 1.54 7.89 23.01
C HIS A 656 2.31 7.04 22.00
N GLY A 657 3.40 6.44 22.47
CA GLY A 657 4.39 5.75 21.63
C GLY A 657 4.44 4.23 21.77
N TYR A 658 3.42 3.60 22.35
CA TYR A 658 3.38 2.13 22.50
C TYR A 658 3.09 1.43 21.16
N ALA A 659 2.21 2.03 20.34
CA ALA A 659 1.77 1.51 19.06
C ALA A 659 1.96 2.51 17.90
N ALA A 660 2.08 2.00 16.68
CA ALA A 660 2.24 2.77 15.46
C ALA A 660 1.58 2.11 14.24
N THR A 661 1.31 2.89 13.19
CA THR A 661 0.87 2.32 11.92
C THR A 661 2.04 1.75 11.13
N PHE A 662 1.77 0.76 10.28
CA PHE A 662 2.79 0.16 9.40
C PHE A 662 3.57 1.22 8.60
N GLY A 663 2.88 2.23 8.06
CA GLY A 663 3.51 3.33 7.33
C GLY A 663 4.44 4.19 8.19
N LYS A 664 4.06 4.50 9.43
CA LYS A 664 4.94 5.23 10.37
C LYS A 664 6.14 4.40 10.84
N SER A 665 6.01 3.08 10.84
CA SER A 665 7.08 2.15 11.20
C SER A 665 8.03 1.79 10.05
N GLN A 666 7.84 2.37 8.85
CA GLN A 666 8.73 2.07 7.73
C GLN A 666 10.16 2.55 8.03
N GLY A 667 11.13 1.66 7.79
CA GLY A 667 12.53 1.85 8.19
C GLY A 667 12.85 1.48 9.65
N VAL A 668 11.85 1.42 10.55
CA VAL A 668 12.06 1.04 11.96
C VAL A 668 12.50 -0.42 12.08
N SER A 669 13.42 -0.70 13.00
CA SER A 669 13.85 -2.04 13.40
C SER A 669 13.84 -2.15 14.92
N VAL A 670 13.14 -3.16 15.45
CA VAL A 670 13.04 -3.46 16.89
C VAL A 670 13.42 -4.91 17.14
N ASP A 671 13.69 -5.28 18.38
CA ASP A 671 13.98 -6.68 18.73
C ASP A 671 12.70 -7.52 18.66
N ASP A 672 11.62 -7.03 19.26
CA ASP A 672 10.32 -7.69 19.31
C ASP A 672 9.20 -6.80 18.73
N ALA A 673 8.46 -7.32 17.75
CA ALA A 673 7.30 -6.64 17.17
C ALA A 673 6.00 -7.38 17.51
N HIS A 674 4.93 -6.63 17.77
CA HIS A 674 3.58 -7.16 17.90
C HIS A 674 2.73 -6.54 16.79
N ALA A 675 1.92 -7.32 16.10
CA ALA A 675 1.14 -6.85 14.96
C ALA A 675 -0.32 -7.28 15.07
N LEU A 676 -1.26 -6.35 14.93
CA LEU A 676 -2.69 -6.64 14.83
C LEU A 676 -3.14 -6.63 13.37
N ALA A 677 -3.64 -7.75 12.88
CA ALA A 677 -4.15 -7.88 11.52
C ALA A 677 -5.55 -7.26 11.37
N THR A 678 -5.80 -6.56 10.25
CA THR A 678 -7.12 -6.01 9.92
C THR A 678 -7.50 -6.26 8.45
N PRO A 679 -8.80 -6.33 8.08
CA PRO A 679 -9.23 -6.62 6.71
C PRO A 679 -8.76 -5.61 5.63
N GLY A 680 -8.34 -4.42 6.07
CA GLY A 680 -7.78 -3.39 5.20
C GLY A 680 -6.41 -3.76 4.64
N MET A 681 -5.68 -4.66 5.31
CA MET A 681 -4.35 -5.10 4.91
C MET A 681 -4.35 -5.78 3.54
N ASP A 682 -3.15 -5.83 2.99
CA ASP A 682 -2.80 -6.42 1.71
C ASP A 682 -1.37 -6.95 1.79
N ARG A 683 -0.82 -7.41 0.66
CA ARG A 683 0.53 -7.98 0.64
C ARG A 683 1.61 -7.00 1.09
N HIS A 684 1.53 -5.74 0.68
CA HIS A 684 2.54 -4.74 0.95
C HIS A 684 2.57 -4.36 2.43
N SER A 685 1.40 -4.08 3.02
CA SER A 685 1.25 -3.80 4.45
C SER A 685 1.62 -5.01 5.32
N SER A 686 1.30 -6.23 4.89
CA SER A 686 1.72 -7.46 5.59
C SER A 686 3.23 -7.63 5.60
N TYR A 687 3.88 -7.43 4.46
CA TYR A 687 5.34 -7.49 4.36
C TYR A 687 6.00 -6.44 5.24
N VAL A 688 5.51 -5.18 5.23
CA VAL A 688 6.02 -4.13 6.11
C VAL A 688 5.80 -4.46 7.58
N GLY A 689 4.59 -4.88 7.97
CA GLY A 689 4.25 -5.13 9.38
C GLY A 689 4.98 -6.32 9.99
N MET A 690 5.21 -7.37 9.20
CA MET A 690 5.83 -8.60 9.71
C MET A 690 7.37 -8.58 9.69
N THR A 691 8.01 -7.58 9.10
CA THR A 691 9.48 -7.59 8.90
C THR A 691 10.25 -6.60 9.76
N ARG A 692 9.62 -5.92 10.71
CA ARG A 692 10.28 -4.91 11.57
C ARG A 692 11.08 -5.50 12.75
N HIS A 693 10.92 -6.78 13.04
CA HIS A 693 11.59 -7.46 14.15
C HIS A 693 13.01 -7.93 13.80
N ARG A 694 13.89 -8.06 14.80
CA ARG A 694 15.17 -8.79 14.72
C ARG A 694 15.03 -10.22 15.22
N ASP A 695 14.21 -10.43 16.23
CA ASP A 695 14.13 -11.70 16.95
C ASP A 695 12.72 -12.31 16.97
N ARG A 696 11.67 -11.53 17.27
CA ARG A 696 10.30 -12.08 17.35
C ARG A 696 9.27 -11.14 16.74
N VAL A 697 8.30 -11.71 16.02
CA VAL A 697 7.08 -11.00 15.63
C VAL A 697 5.86 -11.81 16.02
N HIS A 698 4.91 -11.21 16.72
CA HIS A 698 3.65 -11.85 17.09
C HIS A 698 2.51 -11.22 16.28
N LEU A 699 1.85 -11.98 15.41
CA LEU A 699 0.71 -11.54 14.63
C LEU A 699 -0.59 -12.02 15.29
N HIS A 700 -1.47 -11.11 15.67
CA HIS A 700 -2.78 -11.41 16.24
C HIS A 700 -3.91 -11.06 15.26
N TYR A 701 -4.98 -11.85 15.24
CA TYR A 701 -6.16 -11.58 14.44
C TYR A 701 -7.46 -12.11 15.07
N GLY A 702 -8.58 -11.44 14.80
CA GLY A 702 -9.92 -11.87 15.22
C GLY A 702 -10.62 -12.74 14.18
N ARG A 703 -11.39 -13.75 14.62
CA ARG A 703 -12.14 -14.66 13.73
C ARG A 703 -13.37 -14.03 13.08
N ASP A 704 -13.90 -12.98 13.69
CA ASP A 704 -14.93 -12.08 13.15
C ASP A 704 -14.48 -11.35 11.87
N ASP A 705 -13.19 -11.00 11.78
CA ASP A 705 -12.58 -10.45 10.57
C ASP A 705 -12.05 -11.52 9.62
N PHE A 706 -11.42 -12.55 10.18
CA PHE A 706 -10.75 -13.61 9.45
C PHE A 706 -11.16 -14.97 10.01
N ALA A 707 -12.18 -15.58 9.40
CA ALA A 707 -12.75 -16.85 9.85
C ALA A 707 -11.71 -17.94 10.19
N ASP A 708 -10.61 -17.99 9.44
CA ASP A 708 -9.48 -18.88 9.67
C ASP A 708 -8.16 -18.30 9.09
N GLN A 709 -7.04 -18.98 9.37
CA GLN A 709 -5.72 -18.62 8.86
C GLN A 709 -5.64 -18.64 7.33
N GLY A 710 -6.44 -19.47 6.65
CA GLY A 710 -6.54 -19.48 5.19
C GLY A 710 -7.17 -18.20 4.66
N ARG A 711 -8.20 -17.67 5.33
CA ARG A 711 -8.83 -16.39 5.01
C ARG A 711 -7.90 -15.21 5.31
N LEU A 712 -7.18 -15.27 6.43
CA LEU A 712 -6.10 -14.34 6.75
C LEU A 712 -5.08 -14.32 5.60
N ALA A 713 -4.50 -15.47 5.27
CA ALA A 713 -3.52 -15.58 4.21
C ALA A 713 -4.04 -15.07 2.86
N LEU A 714 -5.29 -15.36 2.50
CA LEU A 714 -5.89 -14.89 1.25
C LEU A 714 -5.98 -13.35 1.18
N LEU A 715 -6.41 -12.70 2.26
CA LEU A 715 -6.54 -11.24 2.30
C LEU A 715 -5.17 -10.55 2.37
N LEU A 716 -4.27 -11.07 3.21
CA LEU A 716 -2.90 -10.57 3.35
C LEU A 716 -2.03 -10.90 2.12
N SER A 717 -2.46 -11.82 1.23
CA SER A 717 -1.80 -12.06 -0.07
C SER A 717 -2.36 -11.20 -1.20
N ARG A 718 -3.40 -10.37 -0.96
CA ARG A 718 -4.01 -9.57 -2.01
C ARG A 718 -2.99 -8.57 -2.55
N ASP A 719 -2.75 -8.63 -3.85
CA ASP A 719 -1.90 -7.69 -4.55
C ASP A 719 -2.70 -6.44 -4.96
N ARG A 720 -2.15 -5.27 -4.63
CA ARG A 720 -2.67 -3.95 -4.96
C ARG A 720 -1.56 -3.06 -5.53
N ALA A 721 -0.56 -3.66 -6.16
CA ALA A 721 0.48 -2.94 -6.86
C ALA A 721 -0.12 -1.93 -7.86
N LYS A 722 0.49 -0.75 -7.93
CA LYS A 722 0.12 0.28 -8.91
C LYS A 722 0.59 -0.14 -10.30
N ASP A 723 -0.18 0.23 -11.30
CA ASP A 723 0.16 0.07 -12.72
C ASP A 723 0.68 1.38 -13.32
N MET A 724 1.27 1.29 -14.51
CA MET A 724 1.67 2.41 -15.38
C MET A 724 0.87 2.33 -16.68
N ALA A 725 0.64 3.45 -17.36
CA ALA A 725 0.03 3.44 -18.69
C ALA A 725 0.89 2.65 -19.69
N GLY A 726 2.22 2.78 -19.59
CA GLY A 726 3.20 2.02 -20.38
C GLY A 726 3.13 0.49 -20.21
N ASP A 727 2.44 -0.02 -19.18
CA ASP A 727 2.25 -1.47 -18.99
C ASP A 727 1.29 -2.10 -20.03
N TYR A 728 0.52 -1.28 -20.74
CA TYR A 728 -0.57 -1.71 -21.61
C TYR A 728 -0.32 -1.44 -23.12
N GLY A 729 0.93 -1.19 -23.52
CA GLY A 729 1.30 -0.89 -24.91
C GLY A 729 1.16 -2.06 -25.90
N PRO A 730 0.92 -1.79 -27.21
CA PRO A 730 0.63 -2.80 -28.23
C PRO A 730 1.78 -3.80 -28.51
N GLU A 731 3.02 -3.51 -28.08
CA GLU A 731 4.17 -4.41 -28.24
C GLU A 731 4.44 -5.34 -27.04
N ARG A 732 3.72 -5.19 -25.92
CA ARG A 732 3.97 -5.98 -24.72
C ARG A 732 2.71 -6.72 -24.31
N SER A 733 2.69 -8.03 -24.54
CA SER A 733 1.56 -8.84 -24.09
C SER A 733 1.58 -8.94 -22.57
N HIS A 734 0.40 -9.01 -21.95
CA HIS A 734 0.26 -9.25 -20.50
C HIS A 734 0.93 -10.56 -20.04
N GLN A 735 1.20 -11.48 -20.98
CA GLN A 735 2.00 -12.69 -20.75
C GLN A 735 3.49 -12.35 -20.60
N ASP A 736 4.02 -11.37 -21.34
CA ASP A 736 5.41 -10.93 -21.22
C ASP A 736 5.65 -10.18 -19.90
N HIS A 737 4.66 -9.48 -19.36
CA HIS A 737 4.75 -8.85 -18.04
C HIS A 737 4.73 -9.89 -16.92
N ALA A 738 3.77 -10.82 -16.92
CA ALA A 738 3.73 -11.88 -15.91
C ALA A 738 4.95 -12.83 -16.00
N ARG A 739 5.50 -13.01 -17.20
CA ARG A 739 6.65 -13.87 -17.47
C ARG A 739 7.97 -13.16 -17.24
N ALA A 740 8.14 -11.88 -17.56
CA ALA A 740 9.32 -11.10 -17.16
C ALA A 740 9.36 -10.84 -15.64
N PHE A 741 8.19 -10.82 -14.99
CA PHE A 741 8.05 -10.75 -13.52
C PHE A 741 8.30 -12.11 -12.86
N ALA A 742 7.84 -13.22 -13.46
CA ALA A 742 8.10 -14.58 -12.96
C ALA A 742 9.53 -15.07 -13.27
N ASP A 743 10.06 -14.81 -14.46
CA ASP A 743 11.40 -15.20 -14.89
C ASP A 743 12.50 -14.44 -14.12
N ARG A 744 12.22 -13.21 -13.66
CA ARG A 744 13.09 -12.49 -12.71
C ARG A 744 12.96 -13.01 -11.26
N ARG A 745 11.90 -13.75 -10.93
CA ARG A 745 11.60 -14.26 -9.57
C ARG A 745 11.72 -15.77 -9.40
N GLU A 746 12.03 -16.54 -10.44
CA GLU A 746 12.34 -17.97 -10.30
C GLU A 746 13.79 -18.15 -9.82
N ILE A 747 13.95 -18.42 -8.52
CA ILE A 747 15.03 -19.20 -7.89
C ILE A 747 16.40 -19.07 -8.60
N ARG A 748 17.19 -18.05 -8.25
CA ARG A 748 18.64 -18.19 -8.30
C ARG A 748 19.09 -18.74 -6.96
N LEU A 749 19.48 -20.02 -6.92
CA LEU A 749 20.58 -20.41 -6.04
C LEU A 749 21.76 -19.50 -6.41
N PRO A 750 22.31 -18.68 -5.52
CA PRO A 750 23.58 -18.04 -5.79
C PRO A 750 24.68 -19.07 -5.53
N GLU A 751 25.54 -19.29 -6.52
CA GLU A 751 27.00 -19.28 -6.41
C GLU A 751 27.63 -19.87 -7.67
N LEU A 752 28.78 -19.30 -8.07
CA LEU A 752 29.64 -19.66 -9.21
C LEU A 752 29.28 -19.07 -10.59
N ALA A 753 29.22 -17.74 -10.70
CA ALA A 753 29.59 -17.09 -11.96
C ALA A 753 29.97 -15.61 -11.81
N ARG A 754 31.15 -15.33 -11.21
CA ARG A 754 32.21 -14.44 -11.73
C ARG A 754 33.18 -14.10 -10.60
N PRO A 755 34.44 -14.54 -10.72
CA PRO A 755 35.45 -13.57 -11.13
C PRO A 755 36.33 -14.15 -12.25
N MET A 756 36.07 -13.79 -13.51
CA MET A 756 37.05 -14.06 -14.58
C MET A 756 36.86 -13.17 -15.83
N VAL A 757 36.57 -11.88 -15.66
CA VAL A 757 36.56 -10.94 -16.80
C VAL A 757 37.47 -9.73 -16.63
N ASP A 758 37.99 -9.40 -15.44
CA ASP A 758 38.86 -8.20 -15.30
C ASP A 758 40.30 -8.44 -14.83
N LYS A 759 40.89 -9.54 -15.29
CA LYS A 759 42.36 -9.66 -15.36
C LYS A 759 42.82 -10.29 -16.66
N THR A 760 42.68 -9.57 -17.78
CA THR A 760 43.60 -9.65 -18.93
C THR A 760 43.25 -8.59 -19.98
N ARG A 761 43.33 -7.31 -19.60
CA ARG A 761 43.58 -6.23 -20.57
C ARG A 761 44.57 -5.24 -19.97
N GLY A 762 45.82 -5.70 -19.87
CA GLY A 762 46.94 -4.85 -19.48
C GLY A 762 48.25 -5.58 -19.69
N GLY A 763 48.91 -5.31 -20.81
CA GLY A 763 50.36 -5.29 -20.96
C GLY A 763 51.11 -6.62 -21.04
N ALA A 764 51.98 -6.68 -22.06
CA ALA A 764 53.11 -7.58 -22.30
C ALA A 764 52.84 -8.74 -23.28
N GLY A 765 53.46 -8.79 -24.47
CA GLY A 765 54.51 -7.89 -24.94
C GLY A 765 55.82 -8.15 -24.23
N GLU A 766 56.31 -9.40 -24.22
CA GLU A 766 57.71 -9.81 -24.38
C GLU A 766 58.00 -11.22 -23.85
N ARG A 767 58.72 -11.98 -24.67
CA ARG A 767 59.68 -13.05 -24.34
C ARG A 767 59.22 -14.24 -23.48
N TYR A 768 58.91 -15.33 -24.18
CA TYR A 768 59.28 -16.67 -23.73
C TYR A 768 60.28 -17.28 -24.73
N GLN A 769 61.56 -17.25 -24.39
CA GLN A 769 62.57 -18.16 -24.91
C GLN A 769 62.86 -19.22 -23.83
N ARG A 770 62.86 -20.49 -24.27
CA ARG A 770 63.58 -21.67 -23.74
C ARG A 770 63.45 -22.04 -22.25
N SER A 771 62.80 -23.18 -22.00
CA SER A 771 63.49 -24.45 -21.69
C SER A 771 62.46 -25.59 -21.72
N THR A 772 62.42 -26.45 -22.73
CA THR A 772 63.02 -27.81 -22.73
C THR A 772 62.73 -28.66 -21.48
N ALA A 773 61.63 -29.42 -21.52
CA ALA A 773 61.57 -30.83 -21.10
C ALA A 773 60.24 -31.46 -21.56
N SER A 774 60.33 -32.56 -22.31
CA SER A 774 59.26 -33.52 -22.62
C SER A 774 59.74 -34.90 -22.15
N PRO A 775 58.94 -35.98 -22.21
CA PRO A 775 57.59 -36.22 -21.65
C PRO A 775 57.54 -37.60 -20.92
N GLN A 776 56.49 -37.90 -20.15
CA GLN A 776 56.03 -39.29 -19.97
C GLN A 776 54.59 -39.37 -19.42
N GLY A 777 53.72 -40.11 -20.11
CA GLY A 777 52.47 -40.64 -19.55
C GLY A 777 51.17 -40.02 -20.08
N ASP A 778 50.87 -40.19 -21.36
CA ASP A 778 49.56 -39.92 -21.97
C ASP A 778 48.54 -40.96 -21.48
N GLN A 779 47.61 -40.58 -20.60
CA GLN A 779 46.30 -41.25 -20.52
C GLN A 779 45.24 -40.25 -20.98
N ARG A 780 44.88 -40.33 -22.27
CA ARG A 780 43.65 -39.71 -22.77
C ARG A 780 42.47 -40.25 -21.95
N PRO A 781 41.57 -39.38 -21.44
CA PRO A 781 40.43 -39.84 -20.65
C PRO A 781 39.56 -40.78 -21.48
N THR A 782 39.31 -41.97 -20.93
CA THR A 782 38.45 -42.97 -21.58
C THR A 782 37.00 -42.48 -21.60
N ARG A 783 36.26 -42.88 -22.64
CA ARG A 783 34.86 -42.51 -22.86
C ARG A 783 33.96 -42.82 -21.66
N GLU A 784 34.24 -43.90 -20.94
CA GLU A 784 33.53 -44.28 -19.72
C GLU A 784 33.87 -43.40 -18.51
N GLY A 785 35.06 -42.79 -18.46
CA GLY A 785 35.46 -41.86 -17.40
C GLY A 785 34.75 -40.51 -17.53
N VAL A 786 34.62 -40.01 -18.76
CA VAL A 786 33.89 -38.76 -19.05
C VAL A 786 32.39 -38.90 -18.76
N VAL A 787 31.77 -40.01 -19.18
CA VAL A 787 30.34 -40.28 -18.95
C VAL A 787 30.02 -40.50 -17.46
N ARG A 788 30.91 -41.15 -16.71
CA ARG A 788 30.76 -41.31 -15.25
C ARG A 788 30.86 -39.98 -14.51
N SER A 789 31.79 -39.10 -14.90
CA SER A 789 31.92 -37.77 -14.30
C SER A 789 30.67 -36.89 -14.56
N TRP A 790 30.15 -36.90 -15.79
CA TRP A 790 28.96 -36.12 -16.17
C TRP A 790 27.68 -36.60 -15.46
N ALA A 791 27.48 -37.92 -15.36
CA ALA A 791 26.33 -38.50 -14.67
C ALA A 791 26.38 -38.28 -13.14
N ALA A 792 27.58 -38.29 -12.54
CA ALA A 792 27.77 -38.00 -11.13
C ALA A 792 27.53 -36.53 -10.78
N GLU A 793 27.82 -35.62 -11.71
CA GLU A 793 27.75 -34.17 -11.50
C GLU A 793 26.36 -33.58 -11.83
N HIS A 794 25.62 -34.13 -12.81
CA HIS A 794 24.34 -33.56 -13.30
C HIS A 794 23.13 -34.49 -13.23
N GLY A 795 23.28 -35.73 -12.71
CA GLY A 795 22.18 -36.69 -12.56
C GLY A 795 21.07 -36.21 -11.60
N ARG A 796 21.39 -35.33 -10.65
CA ARG A 796 20.42 -34.76 -9.69
C ARG A 796 19.50 -33.70 -10.30
N GLU A 797 19.99 -32.89 -11.23
CA GLU A 797 19.19 -31.83 -11.88
C GLU A 797 18.14 -32.41 -12.85
N LEU A 798 18.52 -33.45 -13.61
CA LEU A 798 17.58 -34.16 -14.50
C LEU A 798 16.51 -34.91 -13.70
N ALA A 799 16.89 -35.50 -12.56
CA ALA A 799 15.95 -36.14 -11.63
C ALA A 799 15.00 -35.12 -10.97
N ASP A 800 15.47 -33.92 -10.63
CA ASP A 800 14.63 -32.88 -10.03
C ASP A 800 13.64 -32.28 -11.03
N VAL A 801 14.01 -32.08 -12.30
CA VAL A 801 13.08 -31.64 -13.36
C VAL A 801 11.96 -32.66 -13.57
N GLN A 802 12.30 -33.95 -13.61
CA GLN A 802 11.29 -35.02 -13.71
C GLN A 802 10.43 -35.12 -12.44
N ALA A 803 11.00 -34.98 -11.25
CA ALA A 803 10.27 -35.00 -9.99
C ALA A 803 9.31 -33.79 -9.86
N ARG A 804 9.72 -32.60 -10.31
CA ARG A 804 8.86 -31.40 -10.36
C ARG A 804 7.69 -31.59 -11.33
N ALA A 805 7.94 -32.16 -12.50
CA ALA A 805 6.89 -32.46 -13.47
C ALA A 805 5.89 -33.50 -12.94
N GLN A 806 6.36 -34.55 -12.26
CA GLN A 806 5.51 -35.55 -11.59
C GLN A 806 4.67 -34.92 -10.45
N ARG A 807 5.26 -34.04 -9.62
CA ARG A 807 4.52 -33.28 -8.58
C ARG A 807 3.44 -32.39 -9.19
N ALA A 808 3.73 -31.72 -10.31
CA ALA A 808 2.76 -30.92 -11.05
C ALA A 808 1.62 -31.77 -11.61
N GLN A 809 1.91 -32.98 -12.10
CA GLN A 809 0.89 -33.93 -12.57
C GLN A 809 -0.05 -34.38 -11.45
N VAL A 810 0.49 -34.76 -10.28
CA VAL A 810 -0.33 -35.16 -9.12
C VAL A 810 -1.24 -34.01 -8.65
N ARG A 811 -0.71 -32.79 -8.60
CA ARG A 811 -1.48 -31.60 -8.21
C ARG A 811 -2.59 -31.28 -9.22
N ALA A 812 -2.30 -31.36 -10.52
CA ALA A 812 -3.28 -31.12 -11.58
C ALA A 812 -4.38 -32.20 -11.59
N ASP A 813 -4.03 -33.47 -11.35
CA ASP A 813 -4.97 -34.58 -11.27
C ASP A 813 -5.90 -34.45 -10.05
N GLY A 814 -5.37 -34.02 -8.90
CA GLY A 814 -6.17 -33.71 -7.71
C GLY A 814 -7.08 -32.49 -7.86
N MET A 815 -6.69 -31.48 -8.65
CA MET A 815 -7.56 -30.36 -9.01
C MET A 815 -8.69 -30.80 -9.95
N TYR A 816 -8.38 -31.61 -10.96
CA TYR A 816 -9.37 -32.14 -11.90
C TYR A 816 -10.43 -33.00 -11.20
N ARG A 817 -10.01 -33.92 -10.32
CA ARG A 817 -10.93 -34.77 -9.54
C ARG A 817 -11.86 -33.98 -8.62
N ARG A 818 -11.33 -32.97 -7.90
CA ARG A 818 -12.17 -32.09 -7.05
C ARG A 818 -13.17 -31.28 -7.89
N HIS A 819 -12.75 -30.78 -9.04
CA HIS A 819 -13.63 -30.01 -9.93
C HIS A 819 -14.73 -30.88 -10.55
N GLU A 820 -14.42 -32.13 -10.91
CA GLU A 820 -15.43 -33.10 -11.37
C GLU A 820 -16.41 -33.50 -10.26
N ALA A 821 -15.96 -33.59 -9.00
CA ALA A 821 -16.86 -33.80 -7.86
C ALA A 821 -17.84 -32.64 -7.65
N VAL A 822 -17.37 -31.39 -7.75
CA VAL A 822 -18.23 -30.18 -7.69
C VAL A 822 -19.22 -30.16 -8.85
N ARG A 823 -18.79 -30.54 -10.05
CA ARG A 823 -19.67 -30.66 -11.23
C ARG A 823 -20.74 -31.73 -11.02
N GLY A 824 -20.38 -32.87 -10.43
CA GLY A 824 -21.32 -33.93 -10.07
C GLY A 824 -22.35 -33.49 -9.02
N ASP A 825 -21.94 -32.77 -7.97
CA ASP A 825 -22.84 -32.23 -6.95
C ASP A 825 -23.79 -31.18 -7.54
N HIS A 826 -23.29 -30.30 -8.42
CA HIS A 826 -24.12 -29.34 -9.14
C HIS A 826 -25.17 -30.02 -10.05
N ALA A 827 -24.81 -31.13 -10.69
CA ALA A 827 -25.73 -31.92 -11.51
C ALA A 827 -26.86 -32.55 -10.68
N ARG A 828 -26.58 -32.99 -9.44
CA ARG A 828 -27.58 -33.54 -8.51
C ARG A 828 -28.55 -32.49 -7.97
N LYS A 829 -28.15 -31.21 -7.98
CA LYS A 829 -28.97 -30.06 -7.56
C LYS A 829 -29.80 -29.46 -8.70
N GLN A 830 -30.02 -30.21 -9.77
CA GLN A 830 -30.85 -29.76 -10.89
C GLN A 830 -32.26 -29.40 -10.38
N PRO A 831 -32.76 -28.18 -10.66
CA PRO A 831 -34.13 -27.81 -10.31
C PRO A 831 -35.13 -28.78 -10.95
N LEU A 832 -36.04 -29.34 -10.16
CA LEU A 832 -37.10 -30.22 -10.66
C LEU A 832 -38.32 -29.40 -11.10
N PRO A 833 -38.99 -29.79 -12.20
CA PRO A 833 -40.19 -29.10 -12.66
C PRO A 833 -41.32 -29.18 -11.62
N PRO A 834 -42.04 -28.08 -11.34
CA PRO A 834 -43.14 -28.09 -10.39
C PRO A 834 -44.29 -29.00 -10.87
N LYS A 835 -44.89 -29.78 -9.96
CA LYS A 835 -46.03 -30.68 -10.23
C LYS A 835 -47.26 -30.28 -9.39
N GLY A 836 -48.46 -30.64 -9.85
CA GLY A 836 -49.73 -30.41 -9.14
C GLY A 836 -50.43 -29.09 -9.46
N LEU A 837 -51.52 -28.80 -8.73
CA LEU A 837 -52.48 -27.72 -9.03
C LEU A 837 -51.87 -26.30 -9.11
N MET A 838 -50.72 -26.07 -8.46
CA MET A 838 -50.02 -24.77 -8.40
C MET A 838 -48.85 -24.66 -9.39
N ALA A 839 -48.71 -25.59 -10.35
CA ALA A 839 -47.57 -25.63 -11.26
C ALA A 839 -47.44 -24.40 -12.17
N THR A 840 -48.56 -23.79 -12.58
CA THR A 840 -48.60 -22.58 -13.42
C THR A 840 -48.06 -21.35 -12.70
N LEU A 841 -48.35 -21.17 -11.40
CA LEU A 841 -47.90 -20.02 -10.61
C LEU A 841 -46.40 -20.07 -10.30
N ARG A 842 -45.81 -21.26 -10.15
CA ARG A 842 -44.37 -21.44 -9.85
C ARG A 842 -43.47 -21.57 -11.08
N ARG A 843 -44.06 -21.55 -12.28
CA ARG A 843 -43.36 -21.74 -13.55
C ARG A 843 -42.32 -20.64 -13.84
N PRO A 844 -42.60 -19.33 -13.63
CA PRO A 844 -41.60 -18.28 -13.86
C PRO A 844 -40.39 -18.38 -12.93
N SER A 845 -40.61 -18.69 -11.64
CA SER A 845 -39.53 -18.91 -10.68
C SER A 845 -38.68 -20.14 -11.00
N TYR A 846 -39.30 -21.22 -11.49
CA TYR A 846 -38.59 -22.42 -11.93
C TYR A 846 -37.74 -22.15 -13.18
N GLU A 847 -38.27 -21.42 -14.17
CA GLU A 847 -37.54 -21.07 -15.40
C GLU A 847 -36.33 -20.17 -15.09
N ALA A 848 -36.47 -19.20 -14.18
CA ALA A 848 -35.34 -18.37 -13.72
C ALA A 848 -34.27 -19.20 -12.98
N ALA A 849 -34.68 -20.10 -12.08
CA ALA A 849 -33.77 -21.00 -11.37
C ALA A 849 -33.04 -21.97 -12.32
N ARG A 850 -33.76 -22.52 -13.31
CA ARG A 850 -33.22 -23.40 -14.34
C ARG A 850 -32.21 -22.67 -15.23
N ALA A 851 -32.51 -21.45 -15.69
CA ALA A 851 -31.60 -20.65 -16.51
C ALA A 851 -30.28 -20.33 -15.76
N SER A 852 -30.38 -19.99 -14.47
CA SER A 852 -29.22 -19.76 -13.61
C SER A 852 -28.39 -21.05 -13.42
N TRP A 853 -29.05 -22.18 -13.17
CA TRP A 853 -28.42 -23.49 -13.04
C TRP A 853 -27.70 -23.94 -14.33
N GLU A 854 -28.31 -23.74 -15.50
CA GLU A 854 -27.72 -24.04 -16.81
C GLU A 854 -26.51 -23.15 -17.13
N LYS A 855 -26.55 -21.86 -16.74
CA LYS A 855 -25.41 -20.95 -16.87
C LYS A 855 -24.22 -21.41 -16.02
N ALA A 856 -24.47 -21.82 -14.78
CA ALA A 856 -23.44 -22.39 -13.91
C ALA A 856 -22.90 -23.72 -14.45
N ALA A 857 -23.76 -24.60 -14.99
CA ALA A 857 -23.36 -25.86 -15.61
C ALA A 857 -22.42 -25.64 -16.81
N ARG A 858 -22.70 -24.65 -17.68
CA ARG A 858 -21.81 -24.26 -18.79
C ARG A 858 -20.44 -23.79 -18.32
N GLY A 859 -20.38 -22.98 -17.26
CA GLY A 859 -19.12 -22.51 -16.68
C GLY A 859 -18.29 -23.64 -16.06
N LEU A 860 -18.94 -24.58 -15.35
CA LEU A 860 -18.29 -25.75 -14.78
C LEU A 860 -17.74 -26.69 -15.88
N GLN A 861 -18.50 -26.88 -16.96
CA GLN A 861 -18.09 -27.67 -18.13
C GLN A 861 -16.84 -27.07 -18.80
N GLN A 862 -16.84 -25.76 -19.07
CA GLN A 862 -15.69 -25.08 -19.69
C GLN A 862 -14.42 -25.23 -18.86
N ARG A 863 -14.52 -25.09 -17.53
CA ARG A 863 -13.39 -25.30 -16.61
C ARG A 863 -12.91 -26.75 -16.59
N SER A 864 -13.83 -27.73 -16.64
CA SER A 864 -13.46 -29.15 -16.73
C SER A 864 -12.68 -29.44 -18.02
N THR A 865 -13.16 -28.93 -19.17
CA THR A 865 -12.46 -29.05 -20.46
C THR A 865 -11.07 -28.42 -20.41
N GLN A 866 -10.92 -27.25 -19.79
CA GLN A 866 -9.63 -26.57 -19.68
C GLN A 866 -8.64 -27.31 -18.76
N LEU A 867 -9.13 -27.86 -17.64
CA LEU A 867 -8.32 -28.68 -16.73
C LEU A 867 -7.94 -30.01 -17.38
N ALA A 868 -8.85 -30.68 -18.10
CA ALA A 868 -8.56 -31.89 -18.86
C ALA A 868 -7.51 -31.64 -19.95
N LYS A 869 -7.61 -30.50 -20.67
CA LYS A 869 -6.61 -30.10 -21.67
C LYS A 869 -5.24 -29.86 -21.05
N ARG A 870 -5.16 -29.15 -19.92
CA ARG A 870 -3.92 -28.94 -19.17
C ARG A 870 -3.34 -30.25 -18.64
N LEU A 871 -4.17 -31.13 -18.09
CA LEU A 871 -3.74 -32.44 -17.60
C LEU A 871 -3.24 -33.33 -18.76
N GLY A 872 -3.88 -33.25 -19.93
CA GLY A 872 -3.43 -33.87 -21.17
C GLY A 872 -2.06 -33.36 -21.60
N GLN A 873 -1.84 -32.05 -21.60
CA GLN A 873 -0.55 -31.43 -21.92
C GLN A 873 0.56 -31.84 -20.93
N ILE A 874 0.25 -31.97 -19.64
CA ILE A 874 1.19 -32.42 -18.61
C ILE A 874 1.48 -33.93 -18.74
N LYS A 875 0.47 -34.75 -19.06
CA LYS A 875 0.66 -36.19 -19.33
C LYS A 875 1.45 -36.42 -20.61
N GLU A 876 1.22 -35.60 -21.65
CA GLU A 876 1.98 -35.58 -22.89
C GLU A 876 3.44 -35.15 -22.65
N TYR A 877 3.68 -34.28 -21.66
CA TYR A 877 5.00 -33.90 -21.18
C TYR A 877 5.71 -35.00 -20.37
N LEU A 878 5.00 -36.03 -19.87
CA LEU A 878 5.49 -37.04 -18.92
C LEU A 878 5.39 -38.52 -19.37
N GLY A 879 4.81 -38.80 -20.55
CA GLY A 879 4.44 -40.17 -20.98
C GLY A 879 5.61 -41.05 -21.49
N PRO A 880 5.43 -42.40 -21.54
CA PRO A 880 6.45 -43.33 -22.04
C PRO A 880 6.58 -43.30 -23.57
N VAL A 881 7.77 -43.66 -24.07
CA VAL A 881 8.13 -43.65 -25.50
C VAL A 881 7.33 -44.71 -26.27
N THR A 882 6.41 -44.27 -27.12
CA THR A 882 5.80 -45.11 -28.17
C THR A 882 5.82 -44.38 -29.51
N GLY A 883 6.58 -44.92 -30.48
CA GLY A 883 6.38 -44.65 -31.91
C GLY A 883 6.82 -43.28 -32.46
N GLN A 884 8.05 -43.22 -32.98
CA GLN A 884 8.53 -42.40 -34.12
C GLN A 884 8.40 -40.86 -34.15
N ARG A 885 7.89 -40.14 -33.15
CA ARG A 885 8.05 -38.66 -33.09
C ARG A 885 9.05 -38.21 -32.01
N ARG A 886 10.00 -37.34 -32.37
CA ARG A 886 10.90 -36.66 -31.41
C ARG A 886 10.08 -35.65 -30.58
N HIS A 887 10.31 -35.60 -29.27
CA HIS A 887 9.53 -34.76 -28.34
C HIS A 887 10.14 -33.38 -28.10
N ARG A 888 9.26 -32.39 -27.84
CA ARG A 888 9.57 -30.97 -27.58
C ARG A 888 10.32 -30.73 -26.25
N GLY A 889 10.21 -31.64 -25.28
CA GLY A 889 10.93 -31.57 -24.00
C GLY A 889 12.42 -31.87 -24.15
N ASP A 890 12.76 -32.87 -24.96
CA ASP A 890 14.15 -33.18 -25.33
C ASP A 890 14.74 -32.09 -26.22
N GLU A 891 13.94 -31.44 -27.07
CA GLU A 891 14.35 -30.28 -27.88
C GLU A 891 14.62 -29.03 -27.04
N LEU A 892 13.88 -28.82 -25.94
CA LEU A 892 14.13 -27.72 -25.01
C LEU A 892 15.32 -28.01 -24.10
N ALA A 893 15.51 -29.26 -23.65
CA ALA A 893 16.72 -29.68 -22.96
C ALA A 893 17.96 -29.52 -23.88
N ARG A 894 17.83 -29.92 -25.15
CA ARG A 894 18.83 -29.69 -26.20
C ARG A 894 19.12 -28.21 -26.39
N ALA A 895 18.10 -27.35 -26.52
CA ALA A 895 18.29 -25.91 -26.69
C ALA A 895 18.92 -25.23 -25.47
N ARG A 896 18.66 -25.75 -24.27
CA ARG A 896 19.24 -25.25 -23.01
C ARG A 896 20.71 -25.67 -22.87
N VAL A 897 21.06 -26.89 -23.27
CA VAL A 897 22.45 -27.39 -23.32
C VAL A 897 23.25 -26.74 -24.46
N GLU A 898 22.64 -26.56 -25.64
CA GLU A 898 23.25 -25.87 -26.79
C GLU A 898 23.60 -24.40 -26.48
N ARG A 899 22.78 -23.71 -25.68
CA ARG A 899 23.05 -22.33 -25.23
C ARG A 899 24.09 -22.24 -24.13
N ALA A 900 24.16 -23.23 -23.24
CA ALA A 900 25.09 -23.20 -22.12
C ALA A 900 26.50 -23.64 -22.53
N HIS A 901 26.64 -24.65 -23.40
CA HIS A 901 27.94 -25.29 -23.68
C HIS A 901 28.07 -25.84 -25.12
N PRO A 902 28.44 -25.01 -26.12
CA PRO A 902 28.44 -25.39 -27.55
C PRO A 902 29.41 -26.53 -27.92
N HIS A 903 30.45 -26.76 -27.13
CA HIS A 903 31.43 -27.84 -27.34
C HIS A 903 30.93 -29.22 -26.88
N LEU A 904 29.94 -29.28 -25.98
CA LEU A 904 29.34 -30.54 -25.49
C LEU A 904 28.33 -31.14 -26.47
N ASN A 905 27.88 -30.38 -27.48
CA ASN A 905 26.98 -30.86 -28.52
C ASN A 905 27.58 -32.05 -29.29
N LYS A 906 28.89 -32.03 -29.56
CA LYS A 906 29.62 -33.13 -30.23
C LYS A 906 29.68 -34.41 -29.37
N LEU A 907 29.75 -34.27 -28.04
CA LEU A 907 29.79 -35.38 -27.09
C LEU A 907 28.40 -36.02 -26.91
N TYR A 908 27.35 -35.20 -26.82
CA TYR A 908 25.97 -35.69 -26.78
C TYR A 908 25.57 -36.41 -28.07
N GLU A 909 25.95 -35.88 -29.25
CA GLU A 909 25.72 -36.56 -30.52
C GLU A 909 26.46 -37.90 -30.63
N ALA A 910 27.67 -38.00 -30.07
CA ALA A 910 28.44 -39.25 -30.02
C ALA A 910 27.77 -40.30 -29.10
N VAL A 911 27.28 -39.90 -27.93
CA VAL A 911 26.54 -40.78 -26.99
C VAL A 911 25.21 -41.24 -27.60
N MET A 912 24.50 -40.36 -28.29
CA MET A 912 23.22 -40.70 -28.94
C MET A 912 23.42 -41.55 -30.19
N ARG A 913 24.54 -41.42 -30.91
CA ARG A 913 24.93 -42.37 -31.98
C ARG A 913 25.22 -43.75 -31.42
N GLU A 914 25.90 -43.84 -30.29
CA GLU A 914 26.18 -45.13 -29.64
C GLU A 914 24.93 -45.81 -29.09
N ARG A 915 24.05 -45.07 -28.41
CA ARG A 915 22.76 -45.62 -27.94
C ARG A 915 21.85 -46.07 -29.09
N ARG A 916 21.94 -45.43 -30.26
CA ARG A 916 21.27 -45.89 -31.48
C ARG A 916 21.89 -47.19 -31.98
N ALA A 917 23.22 -47.29 -32.05
CA ALA A 917 23.91 -48.51 -32.43
C ALA A 917 23.65 -49.67 -31.46
N GLU A 918 23.53 -49.39 -30.17
CA GLU A 918 23.22 -50.38 -29.12
C GLU A 918 21.76 -50.85 -29.18
N ARG A 919 20.79 -49.96 -29.46
CA ARG A 919 19.40 -50.36 -29.72
C ARG A 919 19.25 -51.19 -30.99
N VAL A 920 19.99 -50.87 -32.04
CA VAL A 920 19.99 -51.68 -33.28
C VAL A 920 20.51 -53.08 -32.97
N ARG A 921 21.63 -53.19 -32.23
CA ARG A 921 22.18 -54.48 -31.79
C ARG A 921 21.23 -55.26 -30.88
N GLN A 922 20.52 -54.59 -29.96
CA GLN A 922 19.52 -55.23 -29.10
C GLN A 922 18.29 -55.70 -29.89
N GLN A 923 17.81 -54.91 -30.87
CA GLN A 923 16.71 -55.33 -31.75
C GLN A 923 17.10 -56.48 -32.66
N GLU A 924 18.35 -56.54 -33.12
CA GLU A 924 18.88 -57.67 -33.89
C GLU A 924 19.00 -58.94 -33.02
N GLN A 925 19.51 -58.82 -31.79
CA GLN A 925 19.58 -59.93 -30.83
C GLN A 925 18.19 -60.43 -30.40
N GLU A 926 17.21 -59.53 -30.26
CA GLU A 926 15.83 -59.89 -29.94
C GLU A 926 15.14 -60.56 -31.13
N ARG A 927 15.39 -60.11 -32.37
CA ARG A 927 14.96 -60.80 -33.60
C ARG A 927 15.59 -62.19 -33.73
N GLU A 928 16.86 -62.35 -33.41
CA GLU A 928 17.56 -63.65 -33.38
C GLU A 928 16.96 -64.57 -32.29
N ARG A 929 16.69 -64.06 -31.09
CA ARG A 929 16.05 -64.82 -30.01
C ARG A 929 14.61 -65.25 -30.35
N ILE A 930 13.85 -64.40 -31.05
CA ILE A 930 12.50 -64.75 -31.52
C ILE A 930 12.59 -65.84 -32.60
N LYS A 931 13.51 -65.72 -33.56
CA LYS A 931 13.76 -66.76 -34.57
C LYS A 931 14.17 -68.09 -33.92
N GLN A 932 15.01 -68.06 -32.89
CA GLN A 932 15.42 -69.27 -32.15
C GLN A 932 14.23 -69.90 -31.40
N ARG A 933 13.41 -69.10 -30.71
CA ARG A 933 12.18 -69.56 -30.03
C ARG A 933 11.17 -70.18 -30.99
N ASP A 934 11.02 -69.62 -32.18
CA ASP A 934 10.11 -70.17 -33.20
C ASP A 934 10.67 -71.45 -33.85
N LYS A 935 12.00 -71.58 -33.93
CA LYS A 935 12.68 -72.82 -34.36
C LYS A 935 12.56 -73.94 -33.32
N ASP A 936 12.66 -73.61 -32.03
CA ASP A 936 12.50 -74.57 -30.93
C ASP A 936 11.02 -74.98 -30.76
N ARG A 937 10.07 -74.07 -31.01
CA ARG A 937 8.61 -74.38 -31.03
C ARG A 937 8.16 -75.19 -32.23
N SER A 938 8.87 -75.12 -33.36
CA SER A 938 8.56 -75.92 -34.56
C SER A 938 9.24 -77.30 -34.56
N GLY A 939 10.17 -77.54 -33.63
CA GLY A 939 10.85 -78.84 -33.44
C GLY A 939 10.09 -79.87 -32.58
N ASP A 940 9.14 -79.45 -31.74
CA ASP A 940 8.54 -80.30 -30.69
C ASP A 940 7.05 -80.63 -30.90
N GLY A 941 6.59 -80.60 -32.16
CA GLY A 941 5.18 -80.68 -32.53
C GLY A 941 4.83 -81.63 -33.69
N ARG A 942 5.62 -82.68 -33.93
CA ARG A 942 5.20 -83.84 -34.76
C ARG A 942 5.31 -85.13 -33.95
N GLY A 943 4.28 -85.38 -33.14
CA GLY A 943 4.06 -86.67 -32.51
C GLY A 943 2.75 -86.72 -31.74
N ARG A 944 1.75 -87.39 -32.33
CA ARG A 944 0.42 -87.79 -31.79
C ARG A 944 -0.66 -86.69 -31.92
N GLY A 945 -1.75 -86.83 -32.67
CA GLY A 945 -2.36 -87.98 -33.35
C GLY A 945 -3.69 -88.37 -32.70
N ARG A 946 -4.79 -87.72 -33.08
CA ARG A 946 -6.14 -88.28 -33.36
C ARG A 946 -7.12 -87.16 -33.69
#